data_AF-A0A9W9MMM5-F1
#
_entry.id   AF-A0A9W9MMM5-F1
#
_cell.length_a   1.000
_cell.length_b   1.000
_cell.length_c   1.000
_cell.angle_alpha   90.00
_cell.angle_beta   90.00
_cell.angle_gamma   90.00
#
_symmetry.space_group_name_H-M   'P 1'
#
loop_
_entity.id
_entity.type
_entity.pdbx_description
1 polymer ?
#
loop_
_entity_poly.entity_id
_entity_poly.type
_entity_poly.pdbx_seq_one_letter_code
_entity_poly.pdbx_strand_id
1 'polypeptide(L)'
;MFRASIRSASDPLRDHVCLSCLSHRFGAPSRLRQFHARPALRVEAGNGTSENNSKDAPLPPKPNQGIGLPKENQSDAPSNQSSDNALASKSTPPNPEKKTLSNRSRRAHQAKNQLLKKLEHLKAKSELHKKQQEVKTTDEPAKAETTNNAAKTETSVKTETPVKTVTKLLERTKKTQKDKNPEEQPRRKLTHVSSFVREKTTGSIEYDDRNVKALDYDTAPVPRLSFGLDRVLFNPGVYQLRDPRSRVYNFDPYLGQIMPVTEFDFNTLKDYITSSKDETLRSIAVKEKKKYVGSSSSMTSVLSHFHYLLSAWRPVDTRTVSRGFPETLSTFTRLLRAPAAMFLHYQDGVYAIDADKEFDHANILMNLGKSMEKLLTLPKEDFERYRRTHENKISAEEEEAIPESYHFSSYGNFIMRSQLDAYDHRLPGTGMFDLKTRAVVSIRQDAKNFEHGLGYEIKDRYGAFESYEREFFDMIRAAFLKYSLQVRIGRMDGIFVAFHNVERIFGFQYIGLPEMDQALHGQNDTALGDAEFQLSLGMWQKILDKATEKFPEKSLRFHFETRDAVTPFMYIFAEPVTQDEIKAIQSKNKAAIDAYQQRLLNLQPSEDDSDLDAPPAPEPVEEVPAEKEQSDGEDNLLAIALTVRNKVNDIYVERPMNFTASDKWSAEYEMSELSPVQGRTLYRMCQARRQKELAGRGEDEQDTTNNHYLRRLRQIAKQGRRYREQENVLDKEHGIVVLGEE
;
A
#
# COMPACT_ATOMS: atom_id res chain seq x y z
N MET A 1 -39.26 36.24 -14.51
CA MET A 1 -38.45 37.46 -14.28
C MET A 1 -37.83 37.38 -12.89
N PHE A 2 -36.53 37.06 -12.79
CA PHE A 2 -35.82 37.06 -11.50
C PHE A 2 -34.83 38.23 -11.47
N ARG A 3 -34.87 39.04 -10.41
CA ARG A 3 -33.93 40.16 -10.22
C ARG A 3 -32.66 39.68 -9.54
N ALA A 4 -31.52 40.09 -10.09
CA ALA A 4 -30.20 39.89 -9.50
C ALA A 4 -29.94 40.89 -8.38
N SER A 5 -29.12 40.50 -7.39
CA SER A 5 -28.45 41.43 -6.48
C SER A 5 -27.20 40.79 -5.87
N ILE A 6 -26.05 40.99 -6.53
CA ILE A 6 -24.72 40.84 -5.91
C ILE A 6 -23.88 42.07 -6.26
N ARG A 7 -23.37 42.75 -5.24
CA ARG A 7 -22.23 43.70 -5.28
C ARG A 7 -21.20 43.11 -4.30
N SER A 8 -19.95 42.82 -4.67
CA SER A 8 -18.89 43.64 -5.29
C SER A 8 -18.10 44.48 -4.29
N ALA A 9 -16.97 43.92 -3.87
CA ALA A 9 -15.72 44.53 -3.43
C ALA A 9 -14.67 43.40 -3.46
N SER A 10 -13.39 43.53 -3.76
CA SER A 10 -12.52 44.52 -4.42
C SER A 10 -11.12 43.89 -4.35
N ASP A 11 -10.45 43.68 -5.48
CA ASP A 11 -9.23 42.85 -5.60
C ASP A 11 -7.95 43.72 -5.70
N PRO A 12 -6.88 43.44 -4.93
CA PRO A 12 -5.58 44.08 -5.11
C PRO A 12 -4.45 43.11 -5.51
N LEU A 13 -3.71 43.51 -6.56
CA LEU A 13 -2.35 43.07 -6.94
C LEU A 13 -2.19 41.77 -7.75
N ARG A 14 -2.40 41.90 -9.06
CA ARG A 14 -1.52 41.27 -10.06
C ARG A 14 -0.35 42.20 -10.35
N ASP A 15 0.86 41.64 -10.50
CA ASP A 15 1.80 42.16 -11.49
C ASP A 15 2.83 41.12 -11.95
N HIS A 16 3.47 41.41 -13.10
CA HIS A 16 4.53 40.62 -13.78
C HIS A 16 4.11 39.39 -14.61
N VAL A 17 3.77 39.64 -15.88
CA VAL A 17 3.89 38.66 -16.99
C VAL A 17 4.90 39.20 -18.00
N CYS A 18 5.83 38.36 -18.46
CA CYS A 18 6.91 38.76 -19.37
C CYS A 18 6.42 38.96 -20.82
N LEU A 19 6.91 40.01 -21.49
CA LEU A 19 6.48 40.41 -22.84
C LEU A 19 6.90 39.46 -23.97
N SER A 20 7.75 38.47 -23.73
CA SER A 20 8.27 37.56 -24.79
C SER A 20 7.28 36.48 -25.25
N CYS A 21 6.15 36.30 -24.56
CA CYS A 21 5.16 35.26 -24.87
C CYS A 21 4.02 35.70 -25.81
N LEU A 22 4.00 36.96 -26.27
CA LEU A 22 2.86 37.55 -26.99
C LEU A 22 3.00 37.59 -28.53
N SER A 23 4.10 37.10 -29.10
CA SER A 23 4.41 37.24 -30.54
C SER A 23 4.58 35.91 -31.28
N HIS A 24 3.64 34.97 -31.16
CA HIS A 24 3.48 33.87 -32.14
C HIS A 24 2.08 33.22 -32.07
N ARG A 25 1.03 33.88 -32.60
CA ARG A 25 -0.25 33.25 -33.05
C ARG A 25 -1.21 34.23 -33.75
N PHE A 26 -0.86 34.70 -34.95
CA PHE A 26 -1.84 35.23 -35.91
C PHE A 26 -1.47 34.79 -37.32
N GLY A 27 -2.38 34.08 -38.00
CA GLY A 27 -2.08 33.40 -39.27
C GLY A 27 -3.22 32.66 -39.97
N ALA A 28 -4.49 33.02 -39.71
CA ALA A 28 -5.70 32.83 -40.56
C ALA A 28 -6.07 31.43 -41.15
N PRO A 29 -7.30 31.23 -41.69
CA PRO A 29 -8.57 31.91 -41.46
C PRO A 29 -9.69 30.97 -40.94
N SER A 30 -10.84 31.57 -40.62
CA SER A 30 -12.04 30.94 -40.06
C SER A 30 -12.93 30.21 -41.08
N ARG A 31 -13.57 29.11 -40.64
CA ARG A 31 -14.90 28.70 -41.11
C ARG A 31 -15.82 28.48 -39.91
N LEU A 32 -16.87 29.30 -39.83
CA LEU A 32 -17.92 29.18 -38.83
C LEU A 32 -18.71 27.88 -39.03
N ARG A 33 -18.87 27.08 -37.96
CA ARG A 33 -20.00 26.15 -37.83
C ARG A 33 -20.88 26.64 -36.69
N GLN A 34 -22.13 26.93 -37.01
CA GLN A 34 -23.16 27.28 -36.04
C GLN A 34 -23.59 26.02 -35.28
N PHE A 35 -23.66 26.08 -33.96
CA PHE A 35 -24.27 25.03 -33.15
C PHE A 35 -25.78 25.27 -33.07
N HIS A 36 -26.57 24.38 -33.67
CA HIS A 36 -28.01 24.32 -33.42
C HIS A 36 -28.28 23.50 -32.15
N ALA A 37 -28.87 24.14 -31.14
CA ALA A 37 -29.52 23.42 -30.04
C ALA A 37 -30.86 22.82 -30.53
N ARG A 38 -31.14 21.56 -30.19
CA ARG A 38 -32.46 20.95 -30.32
C ARG A 38 -33.02 20.62 -28.92
N PRO A 39 -34.30 20.95 -28.62
CA PRO A 39 -34.93 20.54 -27.36
C PRO A 39 -35.26 19.03 -27.34
N ALA A 40 -35.43 18.48 -26.14
CA ALA A 40 -35.83 17.09 -25.93
C ALA A 40 -37.26 16.82 -26.42
N LEU A 41 -37.48 15.62 -26.98
CA LEU A 41 -38.81 15.11 -27.30
C LEU A 41 -39.37 14.29 -26.14
N ARG A 42 -40.58 14.68 -25.72
CA ARG A 42 -41.43 13.99 -24.76
C ARG A 42 -42.15 12.84 -25.48
N VAL A 43 -42.06 11.62 -24.95
CA VAL A 43 -42.85 10.48 -25.42
C VAL A 43 -44.05 10.34 -24.50
N GLU A 44 -45.26 10.38 -25.06
CA GLU A 44 -46.50 10.09 -24.35
C GLU A 44 -46.94 8.65 -24.59
N ALA A 45 -47.69 8.09 -23.63
CA ALA A 45 -48.13 6.71 -23.65
C ALA A 45 -49.20 6.43 -24.72
N GLY A 46 -49.09 5.28 -25.40
CA GLY A 46 -50.09 4.76 -26.33
C GLY A 46 -50.80 3.54 -25.76
N ASN A 47 -52.13 3.56 -25.71
CA ASN A 47 -52.97 2.43 -25.31
C ASN A 47 -52.93 1.28 -26.33
N GLY A 48 -53.02 0.04 -25.84
CA GLY A 48 -53.31 -1.15 -26.64
C GLY A 48 -53.99 -2.23 -25.79
N THR A 49 -55.23 -2.59 -26.13
CA THR A 49 -56.10 -3.54 -25.40
C THR A 49 -56.37 -4.84 -26.17
N SER A 50 -56.90 -5.84 -25.44
CA SER A 50 -57.38 -7.18 -25.88
C SER A 50 -56.27 -8.24 -25.92
N GLU A 51 -56.41 -9.47 -25.40
CA GLU A 51 -57.38 -10.16 -24.50
C GLU A 51 -56.64 -11.40 -23.90
N ASN A 52 -57.13 -12.32 -23.04
CA ASN A 52 -58.13 -12.44 -21.96
C ASN A 52 -58.30 -13.97 -21.70
N ASN A 53 -58.59 -14.39 -20.44
CA ASN A 53 -58.75 -15.78 -19.88
C ASN A 53 -57.54 -16.36 -19.11
N SER A 54 -57.68 -16.92 -17.90
CA SER A 54 -58.88 -17.10 -17.04
C SER A 54 -58.53 -17.54 -15.60
N LYS A 55 -59.33 -17.08 -14.60
CA LYS A 55 -59.79 -17.79 -13.35
C LYS A 55 -58.75 -18.30 -12.33
N ASP A 56 -58.97 -18.34 -11.00
CA ASP A 56 -60.04 -17.87 -10.08
C ASP A 56 -59.42 -17.66 -8.67
N ALA A 57 -60.07 -16.88 -7.78
CA ALA A 57 -59.68 -16.66 -6.36
C ALA A 57 -60.57 -17.52 -5.40
N PRO A 58 -60.47 -17.55 -4.03
CA PRO A 58 -60.43 -16.36 -3.14
C PRO A 58 -59.68 -16.46 -1.76
N LEU A 59 -59.54 -15.31 -1.09
CA LEU A 59 -59.28 -15.15 0.37
C LEU A 59 -60.58 -15.33 1.19
N PRO A 60 -60.53 -15.73 2.47
CA PRO A 60 -60.91 -14.81 3.59
C PRO A 60 -60.24 -15.16 4.97
N PRO A 61 -60.67 -14.65 6.14
CA PRO A 61 -60.83 -13.25 6.58
C PRO A 61 -60.16 -12.93 7.96
N LYS A 62 -60.21 -11.67 8.40
CA LYS A 62 -60.08 -11.25 9.82
C LYS A 62 -61.43 -11.24 10.55
N PRO A 63 -61.49 -11.45 11.87
CA PRO A 63 -62.55 -10.93 12.73
C PRO A 63 -62.04 -9.88 13.75
N ASN A 64 -62.97 -9.30 14.52
CA ASN A 64 -62.84 -8.00 15.19
C ASN A 64 -63.16 -8.10 16.71
N GLN A 65 -62.60 -7.20 17.52
CA GLN A 65 -63.09 -6.66 18.82
C GLN A 65 -63.53 -7.59 19.99
N GLY A 66 -63.07 -7.25 21.21
CA GLY A 66 -64.04 -7.01 22.32
C GLY A 66 -63.71 -7.45 23.75
N ILE A 67 -63.44 -6.46 24.63
CA ILE A 67 -63.88 -6.35 26.04
C ILE A 67 -63.20 -7.24 27.13
N GLY A 68 -62.72 -6.60 28.23
CA GLY A 68 -62.61 -7.25 29.56
C GLY A 68 -61.47 -6.79 30.49
N LEU A 69 -61.71 -5.75 31.31
CA LEU A 69 -60.92 -5.44 32.54
C LEU A 69 -61.73 -5.85 33.79
N PRO A 70 -61.08 -6.38 34.84
CA PRO A 70 -60.88 -5.61 36.09
C PRO A 70 -59.46 -5.79 36.69
N LYS A 71 -58.76 -4.74 37.14
CA LYS A 71 -58.80 -4.03 38.46
C LYS A 71 -58.10 -4.71 39.65
N GLU A 72 -56.98 -4.11 40.04
CA GLU A 72 -56.53 -3.69 41.40
C GLU A 72 -56.62 -4.64 42.62
N ASN A 73 -55.47 -4.83 43.27
CA ASN A 73 -55.14 -4.55 44.70
C ASN A 73 -53.62 -4.85 44.88
N GLN A 74 -52.73 -4.03 45.46
CA GLN A 74 -52.63 -3.56 46.86
C GLN A 74 -52.71 -4.73 47.87
N SER A 75 -51.84 -4.89 48.87
CA SER A 75 -50.81 -4.02 49.46
C SER A 75 -49.83 -4.84 50.34
N ASP A 76 -48.94 -4.15 51.06
CA ASP A 76 -48.33 -4.54 52.34
C ASP A 76 -47.13 -5.51 52.38
N ALA A 77 -45.97 -4.91 52.67
CA ALA A 77 -45.03 -5.48 53.63
C ALA A 77 -45.60 -5.31 55.07
N PRO A 78 -45.18 -6.14 56.04
CA PRO A 78 -44.26 -5.55 57.01
C PRO A 78 -43.12 -6.48 57.45
N SER A 79 -42.36 -5.98 58.42
CA SER A 79 -41.00 -6.37 58.80
C SER A 79 -40.86 -7.35 59.98
N ASN A 80 -39.63 -7.87 60.10
CA ASN A 80 -38.77 -7.87 61.31
C ASN A 80 -38.58 -9.14 62.18
N GLN A 81 -37.36 -9.17 62.75
CA GLN A 81 -36.84 -9.97 63.89
C GLN A 81 -36.49 -11.46 63.67
N SER A 82 -35.44 -12.04 64.27
CA SER A 82 -34.16 -11.54 64.86
C SER A 82 -33.30 -12.73 65.36
N SER A 83 -32.06 -12.47 65.82
CA SER A 83 -31.18 -13.28 66.73
C SER A 83 -30.46 -14.53 66.15
N ASP A 84 -29.25 -14.92 66.57
CA ASP A 84 -28.17 -14.23 67.34
C ASP A 84 -26.79 -14.95 67.28
N ASN A 85 -25.76 -14.33 67.90
CA ASN A 85 -24.37 -14.78 68.22
C ASN A 85 -23.30 -14.65 67.11
N ALA A 86 -22.25 -13.81 67.19
CA ALA A 86 -21.16 -13.58 68.18
C ALA A 86 -19.88 -14.42 67.87
N LEU A 87 -18.61 -13.97 68.04
CA LEU A 87 -18.03 -12.89 68.87
C LEU A 87 -16.57 -12.52 68.39
N ALA A 88 -16.07 -11.30 68.71
CA ALA A 88 -14.64 -10.85 68.76
C ALA A 88 -13.86 -10.62 67.42
N SER A 89 -12.92 -9.64 67.25
CA SER A 89 -12.41 -8.55 68.14
C SER A 89 -11.82 -7.33 67.37
N LYS A 90 -11.42 -6.29 68.11
CA LYS A 90 -11.13 -4.88 67.75
C LYS A 90 -9.89 -4.60 66.87
N SER A 91 -9.95 -3.61 65.97
CA SER A 91 -9.05 -2.43 65.94
C SER A 91 -9.48 -1.38 64.88
N THR A 92 -9.25 -0.09 65.15
CA THR A 92 -9.71 1.04 64.28
C THR A 92 -8.51 1.81 63.68
N PRO A 93 -8.41 2.00 62.35
CA PRO A 93 -7.41 2.87 61.73
C PRO A 93 -7.90 4.32 61.50
N PRO A 94 -7.00 5.31 61.29
CA PRO A 94 -7.35 6.74 61.26
C PRO A 94 -7.77 7.29 59.88
N ASN A 95 -8.51 8.41 59.93
CA ASN A 95 -9.14 9.14 58.81
C ASN A 95 -8.17 9.52 57.65
N PRO A 96 -8.49 9.29 56.35
CA PRO A 96 -7.56 9.47 55.22
C PRO A 96 -7.20 10.93 54.83
N GLU A 97 -8.01 11.92 55.18
CA GLU A 97 -8.00 13.22 54.47
C GLU A 97 -6.78 14.12 54.71
N LYS A 98 -5.96 13.87 55.73
CA LYS A 98 -4.76 14.70 56.02
C LYS A 98 -3.48 14.26 55.30
N LYS A 99 -3.43 13.08 54.66
CA LYS A 99 -2.24 12.61 53.92
C LYS A 99 -2.15 13.15 52.47
N THR A 100 -3.28 13.47 51.85
CA THR A 100 -3.35 13.89 50.44
C THR A 100 -2.73 15.28 50.20
N LEU A 101 -2.95 16.24 51.10
CA LEU A 101 -2.39 17.59 51.00
C LEU A 101 -0.85 17.63 51.19
N SER A 102 -0.30 16.80 52.09
CA SER A 102 1.15 16.71 52.34
C SER A 102 1.94 16.13 51.16
N ASN A 103 1.39 15.14 50.46
CA ASN A 103 2.04 14.55 49.29
C ASN A 103 1.96 15.43 48.04
N ARG A 104 0.92 16.26 47.90
CA ARG A 104 0.78 17.19 46.76
C ARG A 104 1.84 18.31 46.81
N SER A 105 2.12 18.86 47.99
CA SER A 105 3.16 19.90 48.16
C SER A 105 4.58 19.35 47.95
N ARG A 106 4.88 18.14 48.45
CA ARG A 106 6.17 17.46 48.20
C ARG A 106 6.42 17.19 46.72
N ARG A 107 5.42 16.68 45.97
CA ARG A 107 5.54 16.45 44.52
C ARG A 107 5.75 17.75 43.74
N ALA A 108 5.04 18.83 44.09
CA ALA A 108 5.23 20.14 43.46
C ALA A 108 6.65 20.71 43.72
N HIS A 109 7.20 20.52 44.92
CA HIS A 109 8.54 20.98 45.27
C HIS A 109 9.64 20.16 44.56
N GLN A 110 9.46 18.84 44.43
CA GLN A 110 10.36 17.99 43.64
C GLN A 110 10.34 18.34 42.15
N ALA A 111 9.17 18.57 41.56
CA ALA A 111 9.04 19.00 40.16
C ALA A 111 9.74 20.35 39.90
N LYS A 112 9.59 21.33 40.81
CA LYS A 112 10.28 22.62 40.71
C LYS A 112 11.80 22.48 40.76
N ASN A 113 12.33 21.62 41.64
CA ASN A 113 13.77 21.38 41.76
C ASN A 113 14.34 20.59 40.56
N GLN A 114 13.57 19.69 39.95
CA GLN A 114 13.97 19.04 38.68
C GLN A 114 14.00 20.04 37.51
N LEU A 115 13.02 20.95 37.43
CA LEU A 115 12.99 22.00 36.40
C LEU A 115 14.19 22.96 36.52
N LEU A 116 14.54 23.35 37.75
CA LEU A 116 15.72 24.19 38.03
C LEU A 116 17.02 23.52 37.59
N LYS A 117 17.25 22.26 37.96
CA LYS A 117 18.43 21.49 37.49
C LYS A 117 18.49 21.37 35.97
N LYS A 118 17.33 21.23 35.30
CA LYS A 118 17.26 21.15 33.82
C LYS A 118 17.60 22.50 33.16
N LEU A 119 17.21 23.62 33.77
CA LEU A 119 17.58 24.98 33.34
C LEU A 119 19.06 25.29 33.55
N GLU A 120 19.64 24.87 34.68
CA GLU A 120 21.09 24.98 34.95
C GLU A 120 21.91 24.18 33.93
N HIS A 121 21.49 22.94 33.62
CA HIS A 121 22.15 22.11 32.63
C HIS A 121 22.05 22.68 31.20
N LEU A 122 20.95 23.38 30.86
CA LEU A 122 20.81 24.10 29.59
C LEU A 122 21.71 25.34 29.51
N LYS A 123 21.82 26.12 30.59
CA LYS A 123 22.77 27.24 30.68
C LYS A 123 24.23 26.75 30.52
N ALA A 124 24.61 25.70 31.25
CA ALA A 124 25.94 25.10 31.14
C ALA A 124 26.25 24.61 29.71
N LYS A 125 25.28 24.00 29.01
CA LYS A 125 25.44 23.63 27.59
C LYS A 125 25.64 24.86 26.68
N SER A 126 24.94 25.96 26.93
CA SER A 126 25.10 27.20 26.14
C SER A 126 26.47 27.85 26.34
N GLU A 127 27.01 27.85 27.57
CA GLU A 127 28.36 28.37 27.84
C GLU A 127 29.46 27.47 27.25
N LEU A 128 29.27 26.15 27.26
CA LEU A 128 30.17 25.22 26.58
C LEU A 128 30.22 25.51 25.07
N HIS A 129 29.06 25.77 24.46
CA HIS A 129 28.97 26.14 23.04
C HIS A 129 29.63 27.48 22.72
N LYS A 130 29.54 28.45 23.63
CA LYS A 130 30.21 29.76 23.51
C LYS A 130 31.74 29.62 23.56
N LYS A 131 32.26 28.89 24.55
CA LYS A 131 33.71 28.61 24.68
C LYS A 131 34.26 27.79 23.51
N GLN A 132 33.45 26.94 22.86
CA GLN A 132 33.86 26.22 21.64
C GLN A 132 33.87 27.09 20.37
N GLN A 133 33.24 28.26 20.37
CA GLN A 133 33.32 29.23 19.27
C GLN A 133 34.49 30.22 19.44
N GLU A 134 34.90 30.54 20.67
CA GLU A 134 36.01 31.47 20.95
C GLU A 134 37.42 30.86 20.70
N VAL A 135 37.54 29.54 20.56
CA VAL A 135 38.84 28.84 20.36
C VAL A 135 39.20 28.63 18.87
N LYS A 136 38.42 29.17 17.93
CA LYS A 136 38.63 28.97 16.47
C LYS A 136 39.14 30.19 15.68
N THR A 137 39.57 31.26 16.35
CA THR A 137 40.06 32.49 15.69
C THR A 137 41.30 33.09 16.35
N THR A 138 42.43 32.38 16.27
CA THR A 138 43.79 32.95 16.32
C THR A 138 44.71 32.12 15.44
N ASP A 139 45.05 32.64 14.25
CA ASP A 139 46.43 32.78 13.77
C ASP A 139 46.40 33.29 12.31
N GLU A 140 46.81 34.55 12.15
CA GLU A 140 47.16 35.20 10.88
C GLU A 140 48.66 35.56 10.98
N PRO A 141 49.36 35.87 9.88
CA PRO A 141 49.60 37.31 9.70
C PRO A 141 49.77 37.83 8.26
N ALA A 142 49.35 39.10 8.08
CA ALA A 142 49.99 40.14 7.27
C ALA A 142 49.86 40.08 5.71
N LYS A 143 49.67 41.20 4.99
CA LYS A 143 49.80 42.62 5.36
C LYS A 143 49.03 43.56 4.40
N ALA A 144 48.35 44.57 4.98
CA ALA A 144 48.31 46.00 4.59
C ALA A 144 47.90 46.46 3.14
N GLU A 145 47.21 47.59 2.91
CA GLU A 145 46.58 48.56 3.83
C GLU A 145 45.48 49.39 3.12
N THR A 146 44.70 50.08 3.95
CA THR A 146 43.57 51.01 3.74
C THR A 146 43.81 52.16 2.71
N THR A 147 42.79 52.79 2.10
CA THR A 147 41.93 53.81 2.77
C THR A 147 40.74 54.35 1.94
N ASN A 148 39.62 54.55 2.66
CA ASN A 148 38.73 55.73 2.69
C ASN A 148 37.79 56.20 1.54
N ASN A 149 36.51 56.33 1.94
CA ASN A 149 35.63 57.51 1.86
C ASN A 149 34.63 57.77 0.70
N ALA A 150 33.35 57.70 1.10
CA ALA A 150 32.35 58.78 1.10
C ALA A 150 31.73 59.35 -0.22
N ALA A 151 30.51 58.88 -0.48
CA ALA A 151 29.24 59.65 -0.48
C ALA A 151 28.91 60.77 -1.52
N LYS A 152 27.65 60.68 -2.02
CA LYS A 152 26.86 61.68 -2.81
C LYS A 152 27.36 61.89 -4.27
N THR A 153 26.55 62.19 -5.29
CA THR A 153 25.20 62.81 -5.35
C THR A 153 24.42 62.31 -6.59
N GLU A 154 23.13 62.60 -6.66
CA GLU A 154 22.20 62.30 -7.78
C GLU A 154 22.50 63.10 -9.07
N THR A 155 22.03 62.63 -10.25
CA THR A 155 20.87 63.20 -11.02
C THR A 155 20.96 62.89 -12.54
N SER A 156 19.79 62.78 -13.19
CA SER A 156 19.51 63.09 -14.61
C SER A 156 19.83 62.07 -15.74
N VAL A 157 18.79 61.31 -16.06
CA VAL A 157 18.42 60.73 -17.37
C VAL A 157 18.74 61.61 -18.60
N LYS A 158 19.23 60.99 -19.69
CA LYS A 158 18.66 61.14 -21.05
C LYS A 158 19.08 60.00 -22.01
N THR A 159 18.15 59.69 -22.91
CA THR A 159 18.08 58.53 -23.83
C THR A 159 18.90 58.65 -25.11
N GLU A 160 19.50 57.55 -25.57
CA GLU A 160 19.61 57.18 -27.00
C GLU A 160 19.45 55.66 -27.22
N THR A 161 19.04 55.25 -28.43
CA THR A 161 18.48 53.92 -28.75
C THR A 161 19.48 52.90 -29.34
N PRO A 162 19.21 51.58 -29.28
CA PRO A 162 20.20 50.54 -29.59
C PRO A 162 20.07 49.93 -30.99
N VAL A 163 20.96 50.27 -31.93
CA VAL A 163 21.14 49.51 -33.20
C VAL A 163 22.62 49.47 -33.61
N LYS A 164 23.38 48.45 -33.19
CA LYS A 164 24.66 48.03 -33.83
C LYS A 164 25.33 46.71 -33.37
N THR A 165 24.70 45.88 -32.53
CA THR A 165 25.36 44.69 -31.94
C THR A 165 24.69 43.34 -32.27
N VAL A 166 24.02 43.21 -33.42
CA VAL A 166 23.42 41.93 -33.86
C VAL A 166 24.18 41.29 -35.04
N THR A 167 24.84 42.09 -35.89
CA THR A 167 25.56 41.59 -37.08
C THR A 167 26.94 40.99 -36.82
N LYS A 168 27.46 41.00 -35.58
CA LYS A 168 28.80 40.46 -35.25
C LYS A 168 28.80 39.12 -34.51
N LEU A 169 27.63 38.52 -34.24
CA LEU A 169 27.50 37.18 -33.66
C LEU A 169 27.09 36.08 -34.66
N LEU A 170 26.66 36.44 -35.88
CA LEU A 170 26.11 35.49 -36.86
C LEU A 170 27.13 34.89 -37.85
N GLU A 171 28.38 35.37 -37.87
CA GLU A 171 29.41 34.88 -38.80
C GLU A 171 30.44 33.92 -38.18
N ARG A 172 30.33 33.60 -36.89
CA ARG A 172 31.30 32.71 -36.19
C ARG A 172 30.83 31.26 -36.01
N THR A 173 29.71 30.88 -36.62
CA THR A 173 29.07 29.55 -36.56
C THR A 173 29.15 28.74 -37.87
N LYS A 174 29.98 29.15 -38.84
CA LYS A 174 30.23 28.40 -40.09
C LYS A 174 31.72 28.14 -40.36
N LYS A 175 32.33 27.26 -39.55
CA LYS A 175 33.44 26.35 -39.93
C LYS A 175 33.89 25.52 -38.73
N THR A 176 33.37 24.31 -38.63
CA THR A 176 34.07 23.03 -38.33
C THR A 176 32.98 21.95 -38.18
N GLN A 177 32.28 21.64 -39.27
CA GLN A 177 31.61 20.34 -39.40
C GLN A 177 32.65 19.39 -39.97
N LYS A 178 33.13 18.49 -39.13
CA LYS A 178 33.81 17.25 -39.53
C LYS A 178 33.09 16.16 -38.75
N ASP A 179 32.63 15.13 -39.44
CA ASP A 179 31.60 14.23 -38.96
C ASP A 179 31.92 13.60 -37.61
N LYS A 180 30.93 13.60 -36.72
CA LYS A 180 30.86 12.76 -35.54
C LYS A 180 29.45 12.19 -35.46
N ASN A 181 29.34 10.87 -35.48
CA ASN A 181 28.07 10.17 -35.27
C ASN A 181 27.43 10.60 -33.95
N PRO A 182 26.08 10.67 -33.88
CA PRO A 182 25.35 10.83 -32.63
C PRO A 182 25.24 9.50 -31.87
N GLU A 183 26.35 8.76 -31.74
CA GLU A 183 26.41 7.46 -31.09
C GLU A 183 27.15 7.49 -29.74
N GLU A 184 26.78 6.53 -28.88
CA GLU A 184 27.27 6.27 -27.53
C GLU A 184 26.98 7.35 -26.46
N GLN A 185 25.89 7.13 -25.71
CA GLN A 185 26.02 7.33 -24.26
C GLN A 185 27.12 6.38 -23.75
N PRO A 186 28.19 6.88 -23.11
CA PRO A 186 29.30 6.02 -22.69
C PRO A 186 28.81 5.01 -21.66
N ARG A 187 29.23 3.73 -21.80
CA ARG A 187 29.00 2.70 -20.78
C ARG A 187 29.63 3.15 -19.46
N ARG A 188 28.81 3.72 -18.56
CA ARG A 188 29.22 4.13 -17.21
C ARG A 188 29.52 2.87 -16.39
N LYS A 189 30.80 2.47 -16.40
CA LYS A 189 31.29 1.32 -15.63
C LYS A 189 30.99 1.54 -14.14
N LEU A 190 30.51 0.51 -13.45
CA LEU A 190 30.39 0.46 -11.99
C LEU A 190 31.79 0.51 -11.35
N THR A 191 32.36 1.70 -11.20
CA THR A 191 33.75 1.88 -10.75
C THR A 191 34.01 1.20 -9.40
N HIS A 192 33.04 1.26 -8.48
CA HIS A 192 33.14 0.66 -7.13
C HIS A 192 33.12 -0.87 -7.09
N VAL A 193 32.74 -1.55 -8.18
CA VAL A 193 32.80 -3.02 -8.30
C VAL A 193 33.77 -3.49 -9.38
N SER A 194 34.18 -2.61 -10.29
CA SER A 194 34.96 -2.95 -11.50
C SER A 194 36.29 -3.67 -11.23
N SER A 195 36.92 -3.44 -10.08
CA SER A 195 38.15 -4.11 -9.63
C SER A 195 37.95 -5.54 -9.13
N PHE A 196 36.70 -5.98 -8.95
CA PHE A 196 36.35 -7.28 -8.34
C PHE A 196 35.50 -8.17 -9.25
N VAL A 197 35.31 -7.79 -10.52
CA VAL A 197 34.54 -8.57 -11.50
C VAL A 197 35.41 -9.70 -12.05
N ARG A 198 34.97 -10.96 -11.92
CA ARG A 198 35.63 -12.15 -12.50
C ARG A 198 35.19 -12.39 -13.94
N GLU A 199 33.88 -12.29 -14.19
CA GLU A 199 33.25 -12.61 -15.47
C GLU A 199 32.21 -11.54 -15.83
N LYS A 200 32.01 -11.30 -17.14
CA LYS A 200 30.94 -10.44 -17.64
C LYS A 200 30.11 -11.17 -18.69
N THR A 201 28.83 -11.35 -18.41
CA THR A 201 27.84 -11.84 -19.37
C THR A 201 27.00 -10.66 -19.84
N THR A 202 27.00 -10.38 -21.14
CA THR A 202 26.17 -9.31 -21.73
C THR A 202 25.14 -9.89 -22.69
N GLY A 203 23.97 -9.27 -22.76
CA GLY A 203 22.94 -9.62 -23.75
C GLY A 203 21.95 -8.49 -23.98
N SER A 204 20.93 -8.77 -24.77
CA SER A 204 19.78 -7.88 -24.99
C SER A 204 18.50 -8.69 -24.93
N ILE A 205 17.42 -8.05 -24.47
CA ILE A 205 16.06 -8.61 -24.46
C ILE A 205 15.16 -7.60 -25.13
N GLU A 206 14.39 -8.05 -26.11
CA GLU A 206 13.42 -7.22 -26.82
C GLU A 206 12.01 -7.46 -26.28
N TYR A 207 11.22 -6.38 -26.21
CA TYR A 207 9.79 -6.50 -26.00
C TYR A 207 9.10 -7.01 -27.28
N ASP A 208 8.19 -7.96 -27.10
CA ASP A 208 7.27 -8.52 -28.10
C ASP A 208 6.03 -8.98 -27.33
N ASP A 209 4.92 -8.28 -27.55
CA ASP A 209 3.61 -8.45 -26.92
C ASP A 209 3.10 -9.91 -26.91
N ARG A 210 3.59 -10.76 -27.81
CA ARG A 210 3.18 -12.16 -27.97
C ARG A 210 3.83 -13.13 -26.99
N ASN A 211 4.77 -12.67 -26.16
CA ASN A 211 5.55 -13.55 -25.29
C ASN A 211 4.84 -13.98 -24.00
N VAL A 212 3.90 -13.19 -23.48
CA VAL A 212 3.08 -13.57 -22.32
C VAL A 212 1.78 -14.19 -22.80
N LYS A 213 1.61 -15.50 -22.60
CA LYS A 213 0.47 -16.25 -23.12
C LYS A 213 -0.38 -16.83 -22.00
N ALA A 214 -1.69 -16.55 -22.03
CA ALA A 214 -2.67 -17.30 -21.25
C ALA A 214 -2.59 -18.79 -21.62
N LEU A 215 -2.75 -19.65 -20.63
CA LEU A 215 -2.90 -21.08 -20.83
C LEU A 215 -4.34 -21.49 -20.54
N ASP A 216 -4.93 -22.20 -21.48
CA ASP A 216 -6.33 -22.65 -21.42
C ASP A 216 -6.39 -23.99 -20.66
N TYR A 217 -6.73 -23.90 -19.37
CA TYR A 217 -6.94 -25.02 -18.47
C TYR A 217 -8.31 -24.84 -17.80
N ASP A 218 -9.03 -25.95 -17.63
CA ASP A 218 -10.36 -25.93 -17.00
C ASP A 218 -10.25 -25.49 -15.54
N THR A 219 -11.09 -24.52 -15.15
CA THR A 219 -11.00 -23.80 -13.88
C THR A 219 -12.39 -23.53 -13.33
N ALA A 220 -12.48 -23.40 -12.00
CA ALA A 220 -13.75 -23.14 -11.33
C ALA A 220 -14.39 -21.81 -11.78
N PRO A 221 -15.73 -21.69 -11.65
CA PRO A 221 -16.40 -20.41 -11.85
C PRO A 221 -15.92 -19.36 -10.84
N VAL A 222 -15.40 -18.24 -11.35
CA VAL A 222 -15.02 -17.09 -10.53
C VAL A 222 -16.28 -16.40 -10.00
N PRO A 223 -16.36 -16.06 -8.70
CA PRO A 223 -17.54 -15.44 -8.13
C PRO A 223 -17.75 -14.01 -8.63
N ARG A 224 -18.94 -13.47 -8.38
CA ARG A 224 -19.29 -12.07 -8.64
C ARG A 224 -19.36 -11.30 -7.33
N LEU A 225 -19.35 -9.97 -7.41
CA LEU A 225 -19.63 -9.13 -6.24
C LEU A 225 -21.09 -9.29 -5.78
N SER A 226 -21.26 -9.34 -4.46
CA SER A 226 -22.55 -9.36 -3.77
C SER A 226 -23.02 -7.95 -3.40
N PHE A 227 -24.15 -7.82 -2.70
CA PHE A 227 -24.67 -6.57 -2.12
C PHE A 227 -24.83 -5.36 -3.08
N GLY A 228 -24.94 -5.61 -4.39
CA GLY A 228 -25.02 -4.56 -5.41
C GLY A 228 -23.73 -3.72 -5.55
N LEU A 229 -22.59 -4.26 -5.11
CA LEU A 229 -21.27 -3.63 -5.18
C LEU A 229 -20.72 -3.53 -6.60
N ASP A 230 -21.30 -4.26 -7.55
CA ASP A 230 -20.94 -4.22 -8.98
C ASP A 230 -21.03 -2.79 -9.58
N ARG A 231 -21.91 -1.93 -9.05
CA ARG A 231 -21.99 -0.52 -9.47
C ARG A 231 -20.69 0.27 -9.28
N VAL A 232 -19.83 -0.15 -8.35
CA VAL A 232 -18.52 0.48 -8.06
C VAL A 232 -17.57 0.38 -9.25
N LEU A 233 -17.71 -0.67 -10.07
CA LEU A 233 -16.82 -1.00 -11.19
C LEU A 233 -16.88 0.01 -12.35
N PHE A 234 -17.99 0.76 -12.50
CA PHE A 234 -18.31 1.45 -13.76
C PHE A 234 -18.25 2.98 -13.76
N ASN A 235 -18.08 3.64 -12.60
CA ASN A 235 -17.76 5.07 -12.58
C ASN A 235 -16.55 5.31 -11.66
N PRO A 236 -15.60 6.18 -12.05
CA PRO A 236 -14.35 6.38 -11.31
C PRO A 236 -14.56 7.10 -9.98
N GLY A 237 -13.67 6.80 -9.03
CA GLY A 237 -13.63 7.41 -7.70
C GLY A 237 -14.38 6.61 -6.63
N VAL A 238 -14.62 7.28 -5.50
CA VAL A 238 -15.04 6.63 -4.26
C VAL A 238 -16.55 6.57 -4.11
N TYR A 239 -17.05 5.37 -3.80
CA TYR A 239 -18.41 5.08 -3.38
C TYR A 239 -18.42 4.89 -1.86
N GLN A 240 -18.82 5.93 -1.14
CA GLN A 240 -19.00 5.81 0.31
C GLN A 240 -20.13 4.82 0.60
N LEU A 241 -19.96 3.95 1.59
CA LEU A 241 -21.02 3.03 2.04
C LEU A 241 -22.27 3.81 2.45
N ARG A 242 -22.08 4.98 3.07
CA ARG A 242 -23.12 5.91 3.50
C ARG A 242 -22.72 7.34 3.13
N ASP A 243 -23.65 8.16 2.68
CA ASP A 243 -23.40 9.60 2.48
C ASP A 243 -23.41 10.33 3.83
N PRO A 244 -22.30 10.97 4.26
CA PRO A 244 -22.21 11.60 5.58
C PRO A 244 -23.14 12.82 5.74
N ARG A 245 -23.60 13.43 4.65
CA ARG A 245 -24.47 14.62 4.69
C ARG A 245 -25.95 14.25 4.81
N SER A 246 -26.43 13.30 4.02
CA SER A 246 -27.84 12.87 4.02
C SER A 246 -28.12 11.68 4.95
N ARG A 247 -27.07 10.99 5.43
CA ARG A 247 -27.15 9.77 6.24
C ARG A 247 -27.86 8.59 5.56
N VAL A 248 -28.05 8.65 4.24
CA VAL A 248 -28.56 7.54 3.42
C VAL A 248 -27.42 6.58 3.08
N TYR A 249 -27.67 5.28 3.18
CA TYR A 249 -26.76 4.22 2.76
C TYR A 249 -26.82 4.00 1.24
N ASN A 250 -25.68 3.88 0.56
CA ASN A 250 -25.61 3.63 -0.88
C ASN A 250 -25.62 2.14 -1.25
N PHE A 251 -25.47 1.26 -0.26
CA PHE A 251 -25.45 -0.20 -0.34
C PHE A 251 -26.08 -0.78 0.94
N ASP A 252 -26.22 -2.10 1.03
CA ASP A 252 -26.74 -2.78 2.23
C ASP A 252 -25.99 -2.34 3.51
N PRO A 253 -26.69 -1.80 4.54
CA PRO A 253 -26.10 -1.43 5.83
C PRO A 253 -25.33 -2.57 6.53
N TYR A 254 -25.61 -3.83 6.20
CA TYR A 254 -24.89 -5.01 6.69
C TYR A 254 -23.37 -4.92 6.46
N LEU A 255 -22.94 -4.38 5.30
CA LEU A 255 -21.53 -4.15 4.98
C LEU A 255 -20.83 -3.19 5.95
N GLY A 256 -21.60 -2.40 6.72
CA GLY A 256 -21.08 -1.38 7.64
C GLY A 256 -20.46 -1.92 8.92
N GLN A 257 -20.60 -3.21 9.20
CA GLN A 257 -19.99 -3.88 10.33
C GLN A 257 -19.25 -5.12 9.85
N ILE A 258 -17.95 -5.17 10.12
CA ILE A 258 -17.10 -6.31 9.79
C ILE A 258 -17.28 -7.36 10.89
N MET A 259 -17.44 -8.64 10.52
CA MET A 259 -17.51 -9.73 11.50
C MET A 259 -16.22 -9.75 12.35
N PRO A 260 -16.30 -9.67 13.69
CA PRO A 260 -15.11 -9.65 14.54
C PRO A 260 -14.25 -10.89 14.35
N VAL A 261 -12.93 -10.75 14.48
CA VAL A 261 -11.99 -11.89 14.35
C VAL A 261 -12.22 -12.98 15.40
N THR A 262 -12.80 -12.63 16.54
CA THR A 262 -13.23 -13.53 17.61
C THR A 262 -14.48 -14.33 17.26
N GLU A 263 -15.31 -13.85 16.31
CA GLU A 263 -16.55 -14.48 15.87
C GLU A 263 -16.39 -15.26 14.57
N PHE A 264 -15.54 -14.82 13.65
CA PHE A 264 -15.27 -15.53 12.40
C PHE A 264 -14.45 -16.81 12.67
N ASP A 265 -14.82 -17.94 12.07
CA ASP A 265 -14.03 -19.17 12.19
C ASP A 265 -13.00 -19.35 11.08
N PHE A 266 -11.82 -18.75 11.27
CA PHE A 266 -10.68 -18.91 10.39
C PHE A 266 -10.17 -20.36 10.27
N ASN A 267 -10.52 -21.26 11.21
CA ASN A 267 -10.10 -22.67 11.15
C ASN A 267 -10.86 -23.47 10.07
N THR A 268 -11.96 -22.94 9.54
CA THR A 268 -12.69 -23.56 8.43
C THR A 268 -12.11 -23.20 7.07
N LEU A 269 -11.32 -22.12 6.97
CA LEU A 269 -10.79 -21.61 5.70
C LEU A 269 -9.68 -22.51 5.14
N LYS A 270 -9.62 -22.61 3.80
CA LYS A 270 -8.53 -23.28 3.09
C LYS A 270 -7.15 -22.74 3.46
N ASP A 271 -6.19 -23.65 3.55
CA ASP A 271 -4.79 -23.32 3.74
C ASP A 271 -4.21 -22.62 2.49
N TYR A 272 -3.31 -21.64 2.68
CA TYR A 272 -2.70 -20.96 1.54
C TYR A 272 -1.65 -21.85 0.84
N ILE A 273 -1.91 -22.22 -0.42
CA ILE A 273 -1.03 -23.09 -1.21
C ILE A 273 0.12 -22.27 -1.84
N THR A 274 1.34 -22.50 -1.37
CA THR A 274 2.58 -21.96 -1.97
C THR A 274 2.94 -22.65 -3.28
N SER A 275 3.74 -22.01 -4.14
CA SER A 275 4.12 -22.55 -5.46
C SER A 275 4.84 -23.90 -5.34
N SER A 276 5.65 -24.08 -4.29
CA SER A 276 6.34 -25.36 -4.00
C SER A 276 5.41 -26.51 -3.60
N LYS A 277 4.19 -26.22 -3.15
CA LYS A 277 3.19 -27.22 -2.72
C LYS A 277 2.11 -27.47 -3.76
N ASP A 278 2.05 -26.67 -4.83
CA ASP A 278 1.03 -26.77 -5.87
C ASP A 278 1.40 -27.84 -6.91
N GLU A 279 0.83 -29.03 -6.74
CA GLU A 279 1.06 -30.15 -7.64
C GLU A 279 0.45 -29.92 -9.03
N THR A 280 -0.66 -29.18 -9.12
CA THR A 280 -1.31 -28.82 -10.38
C THR A 280 -0.40 -27.91 -11.19
N LEU A 281 0.12 -26.83 -10.59
CA LEU A 281 1.08 -25.91 -11.20
C LEU A 281 2.38 -26.64 -11.63
N ARG A 282 2.89 -27.57 -10.80
CA ARG A 282 4.04 -28.41 -11.15
C ARG A 282 3.73 -29.30 -12.37
N SER A 283 2.55 -29.93 -12.40
CA SER A 283 2.13 -30.79 -13.52
C SER A 283 1.97 -30.01 -14.84
N ILE A 284 1.44 -28.79 -14.78
CA ILE A 284 1.34 -27.87 -15.93
C ILE A 284 2.73 -27.53 -16.43
N ALA A 285 3.68 -27.19 -15.55
CA ALA A 285 5.06 -26.89 -15.95
C ALA A 285 5.76 -28.08 -16.63
N VAL A 286 5.59 -29.30 -16.12
CA VAL A 286 6.11 -30.52 -16.77
C VAL A 286 5.50 -30.71 -18.17
N LYS A 287 4.16 -30.58 -18.29
CA LYS A 287 3.43 -30.71 -19.57
C LYS A 287 3.85 -29.66 -20.60
N GLU A 288 3.97 -28.40 -20.18
CA GLU A 288 4.38 -27.25 -21.00
C GLU A 288 5.91 -27.16 -21.19
N LYS A 289 6.68 -28.10 -20.61
CA LYS A 289 8.15 -28.18 -20.64
C LYS A 289 8.82 -26.89 -20.15
N LYS A 290 8.31 -26.36 -19.03
CA LYS A 290 8.79 -25.15 -18.37
C LYS A 290 9.58 -25.50 -17.11
N LYS A 291 10.55 -24.65 -16.79
CA LYS A 291 11.54 -24.90 -15.73
C LYS A 291 11.19 -24.18 -14.43
N TYR A 292 10.50 -23.05 -14.51
CA TYR A 292 10.21 -22.18 -13.37
C TYR A 292 8.71 -22.05 -13.14
N VAL A 293 8.27 -22.14 -11.89
CA VAL A 293 6.88 -21.87 -11.50
C VAL A 293 6.81 -20.84 -10.36
N GLY A 294 5.77 -20.02 -10.35
CA GLY A 294 5.56 -19.05 -9.27
C GLY A 294 4.10 -18.57 -9.20
N SER A 295 3.72 -18.00 -8.06
CA SER A 295 2.44 -17.35 -7.86
C SER A 295 2.59 -15.82 -7.93
N SER A 296 1.51 -15.11 -8.26
CA SER A 296 1.49 -13.64 -8.30
C SER A 296 2.04 -13.02 -7.00
N SER A 297 1.63 -13.53 -5.84
CA SER A 297 2.16 -13.17 -4.52
C SER A 297 3.67 -13.39 -4.35
N SER A 298 4.25 -14.52 -4.81
CA SER A 298 5.68 -14.85 -4.60
C SER A 298 6.61 -14.11 -5.56
N MET A 299 6.11 -13.71 -6.73
CA MET A 299 6.89 -13.06 -7.78
C MET A 299 6.96 -11.52 -7.66
N THR A 300 5.92 -10.87 -7.13
CA THR A 300 5.79 -9.39 -7.13
C THR A 300 6.92 -8.63 -6.41
N SER A 301 7.49 -9.18 -5.34
CA SER A 301 8.58 -8.53 -4.59
C SER A 301 9.87 -8.41 -5.41
N VAL A 302 10.23 -9.47 -6.13
CA VAL A 302 11.40 -9.51 -7.01
C VAL A 302 11.15 -8.69 -8.28
N LEU A 303 9.97 -8.78 -8.87
CA LEU A 303 9.56 -7.96 -10.02
C LEU A 303 9.59 -6.45 -9.72
N SER A 304 9.28 -6.04 -8.49
CA SER A 304 9.40 -4.64 -8.05
C SER A 304 10.84 -4.11 -8.17
N HIS A 305 11.85 -4.96 -7.92
CA HIS A 305 13.26 -4.58 -8.11
C HIS A 305 13.64 -4.38 -9.58
N PHE A 306 13.07 -5.17 -10.49
CA PHE A 306 13.27 -4.96 -11.93
C PHE A 306 12.58 -3.69 -12.41
N HIS A 307 11.38 -3.36 -11.91
CA HIS A 307 10.77 -2.03 -12.12
C HIS A 307 11.69 -0.90 -11.66
N TYR A 308 12.27 -0.97 -10.45
CA TYR A 308 13.21 0.06 -9.98
C TYR A 308 14.46 0.20 -10.88
N LEU A 309 14.92 -0.91 -11.49
CA LEU A 309 16.08 -0.93 -12.37
C LEU A 309 15.76 -0.37 -13.77
N LEU A 310 14.72 -0.89 -14.43
CA LEU A 310 14.30 -0.50 -15.78
C LEU A 310 13.78 0.93 -15.83
N SER A 311 12.97 1.31 -14.84
CA SER A 311 12.40 2.66 -14.74
C SER A 311 13.41 3.72 -14.27
N ALA A 312 14.64 3.32 -13.91
CA ALA A 312 15.67 4.12 -13.26
C ALA A 312 15.16 4.86 -12.00
N TRP A 313 14.51 4.12 -11.09
CA TRP A 313 13.81 4.67 -9.92
C TRP A 313 12.82 5.79 -10.30
N ARG A 314 11.82 5.47 -11.13
CA ARG A 314 10.77 6.45 -11.48
C ARG A 314 10.05 6.93 -10.21
N PRO A 315 9.94 8.26 -9.99
CA PRO A 315 9.08 8.78 -8.95
C PRO A 315 7.62 8.44 -9.27
N VAL A 316 6.83 8.12 -8.25
CA VAL A 316 5.39 7.94 -8.43
C VAL A 316 4.74 9.28 -8.81
N ASP A 317 3.72 9.19 -9.66
CA ASP A 317 2.92 10.32 -10.07
C ASP A 317 1.74 10.53 -9.11
N THR A 318 1.73 11.69 -8.46
CA THR A 318 0.71 12.08 -7.49
C THR A 318 -0.27 13.11 -8.04
N ARG A 319 -0.27 13.37 -9.37
CA ARG A 319 -1.23 14.30 -10.01
C ARG A 319 -2.70 13.90 -9.88
N THR A 320 -2.97 12.66 -9.46
CA THR A 320 -4.30 12.11 -9.15
C THR A 320 -4.85 12.55 -7.80
N VAL A 321 -4.00 13.01 -6.85
CA VAL A 321 -4.47 13.66 -5.62
C VAL A 321 -4.69 15.16 -5.82
N SER A 322 -5.50 15.78 -4.98
CA SER A 322 -5.81 17.20 -5.10
C SER A 322 -4.60 18.08 -4.82
N ARG A 323 -4.58 19.26 -5.45
CA ARG A 323 -3.54 20.29 -5.23
C ARG A 323 -3.44 20.78 -3.76
N GLY A 324 -4.46 20.52 -2.94
CA GLY A 324 -4.48 20.87 -1.52
C GLY A 324 -3.84 19.82 -0.61
N PHE A 325 -3.50 18.63 -1.12
CA PHE A 325 -2.89 17.58 -0.33
C PHE A 325 -1.46 17.97 0.10
N PRO A 326 -1.08 17.84 1.39
CA PRO A 326 0.13 18.46 1.90
C PRO A 326 1.42 17.65 1.66
N GLU A 327 1.32 16.37 1.30
CA GLU A 327 2.49 15.51 1.12
C GLU A 327 3.10 15.69 -0.28
N THR A 328 4.41 15.83 -0.35
CA THR A 328 5.17 16.00 -1.60
C THR A 328 6.06 14.79 -1.94
N LEU A 329 5.98 13.71 -1.16
CA LEU A 329 6.81 12.52 -1.32
C LEU A 329 6.38 11.70 -2.56
N SER A 330 7.24 11.68 -3.58
CA SER A 330 7.08 10.90 -4.81
C SER A 330 7.89 9.59 -4.84
N THR A 331 8.31 9.09 -3.68
CA THR A 331 9.09 7.83 -3.56
C THR A 331 8.26 6.69 -2.96
N PHE A 332 8.48 5.47 -3.45
CA PHE A 332 8.00 4.24 -2.82
C PHE A 332 8.39 4.17 -1.34
N THR A 333 7.56 3.52 -0.52
CA THR A 333 7.81 3.39 0.92
C THR A 333 9.10 2.63 1.24
N ARG A 334 9.66 2.89 2.42
CA ARG A 334 10.87 2.24 2.96
C ARG A 334 10.80 0.71 2.85
N LEU A 335 9.64 0.12 3.17
CA LEU A 335 9.39 -1.32 3.12
C LEU A 335 9.36 -1.88 1.68
N LEU A 336 8.76 -1.17 0.71
CA LEU A 336 8.79 -1.59 -0.70
C LEU A 336 10.19 -1.49 -1.32
N ARG A 337 11.08 -0.68 -0.74
CA ARG A 337 12.47 -0.49 -1.19
C ARG A 337 13.48 -1.41 -0.49
N ALA A 338 13.04 -2.21 0.48
CA ALA A 338 13.88 -3.19 1.15
C ALA A 338 14.27 -4.33 0.19
N PRO A 339 15.43 -5.00 0.36
CA PRO A 339 15.81 -6.13 -0.48
C PRO A 339 14.79 -7.25 -0.46
N ALA A 340 14.32 -7.67 -1.63
CA ALA A 340 13.49 -8.87 -1.78
C ALA A 340 14.34 -10.13 -1.61
N ALA A 341 13.75 -11.16 -1.01
CA ALA A 341 14.34 -12.49 -0.94
C ALA A 341 13.27 -13.55 -1.28
N MET A 342 13.73 -14.68 -1.79
CA MET A 342 12.88 -15.79 -2.20
C MET A 342 13.64 -17.12 -2.11
N PHE A 343 12.88 -18.21 -2.06
CA PHE A 343 13.38 -19.55 -2.27
C PHE A 343 12.99 -20.05 -3.65
N LEU A 344 13.93 -20.72 -4.32
CA LEU A 344 13.73 -21.44 -5.55
C LEU A 344 13.86 -22.93 -5.23
N HIS A 345 12.73 -23.59 -4.93
CA HIS A 345 12.68 -24.99 -4.54
C HIS A 345 12.84 -25.90 -5.77
N TYR A 346 13.83 -26.78 -5.78
CA TYR A 346 13.95 -27.81 -6.80
C TYR A 346 13.10 -29.04 -6.45
N GLN A 347 12.29 -29.50 -7.40
CA GLN A 347 11.58 -30.77 -7.33
C GLN A 347 11.33 -31.31 -8.75
N ASP A 348 11.76 -32.56 -9.02
CA ASP A 348 11.40 -33.33 -10.22
C ASP A 348 11.62 -32.59 -11.56
N GLY A 349 12.74 -31.88 -11.70
CA GLY A 349 13.08 -31.09 -12.89
C GLY A 349 12.49 -29.67 -12.95
N VAL A 350 11.60 -29.33 -12.01
CA VAL A 350 10.93 -28.02 -11.91
C VAL A 350 11.46 -27.23 -10.72
N TYR A 351 11.51 -25.91 -10.85
CA TYR A 351 11.95 -24.98 -9.82
C TYR A 351 10.82 -24.03 -9.41
N ALA A 352 10.32 -24.15 -8.17
CA ALA A 352 9.20 -23.37 -7.65
C ALA A 352 9.64 -22.16 -6.82
N ILE A 353 9.06 -20.99 -7.10
CA ILE A 353 9.36 -19.71 -6.47
C ILE A 353 8.41 -19.45 -5.32
N ASP A 354 8.96 -19.46 -4.10
CA ASP A 354 8.26 -19.12 -2.87
C ASP A 354 8.87 -17.88 -2.22
N ALA A 355 8.02 -17.04 -1.61
CA ALA A 355 8.48 -15.85 -0.89
C ALA A 355 9.28 -16.23 0.37
N ASP A 356 10.36 -15.51 0.65
CA ASP A 356 11.11 -15.65 1.89
C ASP A 356 10.40 -14.92 3.05
N LYS A 357 9.91 -15.70 4.03
CA LYS A 357 9.14 -15.22 5.18
C LYS A 357 9.95 -15.01 6.46
N GLU A 358 11.29 -14.93 6.38
CA GLU A 358 12.16 -14.84 7.58
C GLU A 358 11.78 -13.70 8.54
N PHE A 359 11.29 -12.59 7.99
CA PHE A 359 10.88 -11.39 8.71
C PHE A 359 9.36 -11.13 8.60
N ASP A 360 8.57 -12.14 8.25
CA ASP A 360 7.12 -12.02 8.34
C ASP A 360 6.72 -11.99 9.82
N HIS A 361 5.85 -11.04 10.16
CA HIS A 361 5.35 -10.84 11.51
C HIS A 361 3.82 -10.95 11.55
N ALA A 362 3.32 -11.41 12.70
CA ALA A 362 1.90 -11.53 12.96
C ALA A 362 1.20 -10.17 12.84
N ASN A 363 0.06 -10.14 12.15
CA ASN A 363 -0.79 -8.97 12.05
C ASN A 363 -2.24 -9.40 11.82
N ILE A 364 -3.19 -8.62 12.32
CA ILE A 364 -4.64 -8.89 12.19
C ILE A 364 -5.12 -8.87 10.72
N LEU A 365 -4.44 -8.14 9.85
CA LEU A 365 -4.90 -7.85 8.49
C LEU A 365 -4.86 -9.07 7.55
N MET A 366 -3.94 -10.01 7.76
CA MET A 366 -3.86 -11.24 6.96
C MET A 366 -5.14 -12.07 7.02
N ASN A 367 -5.67 -12.29 8.21
CA ASN A 367 -6.89 -13.08 8.40
C ASN A 367 -8.12 -12.30 7.90
N LEU A 368 -8.19 -11.00 8.21
CA LEU A 368 -9.31 -10.15 7.83
C LEU A 368 -9.47 -9.99 6.31
N GLY A 369 -8.37 -10.08 5.55
CA GLY A 369 -8.41 -10.10 4.07
C GLY A 369 -9.31 -11.20 3.53
N LYS A 370 -9.06 -12.47 3.91
CA LYS A 370 -9.87 -13.62 3.48
C LYS A 370 -11.34 -13.53 3.94
N SER A 371 -11.57 -13.02 5.15
CA SER A 371 -12.94 -12.83 5.66
C SER A 371 -13.70 -11.79 4.82
N MET A 372 -13.06 -10.65 4.51
CA MET A 372 -13.70 -9.62 3.69
C MET A 372 -13.84 -10.02 2.22
N GLU A 373 -12.93 -10.82 1.65
CA GLU A 373 -13.08 -11.39 0.30
C GLU A 373 -14.39 -12.19 0.18
N LYS A 374 -14.68 -13.05 1.16
CA LYS A 374 -15.96 -13.77 1.27
C LYS A 374 -17.15 -12.83 1.52
N LEU A 375 -17.02 -11.82 2.38
CA LEU A 375 -18.08 -10.82 2.62
C LEU A 375 -18.46 -10.05 1.34
N LEU A 376 -17.50 -9.78 0.46
CA LEU A 376 -17.75 -9.01 -0.77
C LEU A 376 -18.33 -9.86 -1.92
N THR A 377 -18.24 -11.19 -1.82
CA THR A 377 -18.61 -12.13 -2.91
C THR A 377 -19.78 -13.05 -2.59
N LEU A 378 -20.02 -13.37 -1.32
CA LEU A 378 -21.11 -14.25 -0.90
C LEU A 378 -22.40 -13.48 -0.57
N PRO A 379 -23.59 -14.11 -0.73
CA PRO A 379 -24.81 -13.66 -0.08
C PRO A 379 -24.64 -13.61 1.45
N LYS A 380 -25.41 -12.76 2.11
CA LYS A 380 -25.41 -12.61 3.58
C LYS A 380 -25.63 -13.94 4.30
N GLU A 381 -26.59 -14.73 3.83
CA GLU A 381 -26.98 -16.02 4.40
C GLU A 381 -25.82 -17.02 4.38
N ASP A 382 -25.02 -17.04 3.30
CA ASP A 382 -23.85 -17.90 3.17
C ASP A 382 -22.65 -17.39 3.97
N PHE A 383 -22.44 -16.08 4.01
CA PHE A 383 -21.33 -15.48 4.78
C PHE A 383 -21.52 -15.65 6.30
N GLU A 384 -22.74 -15.59 6.81
CA GLU A 384 -23.03 -15.85 8.22
C GLU A 384 -22.69 -17.28 8.66
N ARG A 385 -22.63 -18.25 7.73
CA ARG A 385 -22.20 -19.63 8.02
C ARG A 385 -20.74 -19.75 8.45
N TYR A 386 -19.91 -18.71 8.26
CA TYR A 386 -18.54 -18.67 8.78
C TYR A 386 -18.46 -18.16 10.24
N ARG A 387 -19.57 -17.70 10.83
CA ARG A 387 -19.62 -17.32 12.24
C ARG A 387 -19.54 -18.57 13.13
N ARG A 388 -18.68 -18.54 14.14
CA ARG A 388 -18.47 -19.64 15.12
C ARG A 388 -19.75 -20.12 15.80
N THR A 389 -20.71 -19.22 15.98
CA THR A 389 -21.99 -19.45 16.67
C THR A 389 -23.15 -19.78 15.73
N HIS A 390 -22.94 -19.86 14.41
CA HIS A 390 -24.00 -20.12 13.45
C HIS A 390 -24.52 -21.58 13.58
N GLU A 391 -25.84 -21.77 13.55
CA GLU A 391 -26.45 -23.10 13.72
C GLU A 391 -26.07 -24.05 12.56
N ASN A 392 -26.11 -23.54 11.32
CA ASN A 392 -25.69 -24.25 10.12
C ASN A 392 -24.33 -23.74 9.63
N LYS A 393 -23.32 -23.79 10.52
CA LYS A 393 -21.96 -23.35 10.24
C LYS A 393 -21.31 -24.23 9.15
N ILE A 394 -20.51 -23.63 8.27
CA ILE A 394 -19.74 -24.35 7.25
C ILE A 394 -18.70 -25.28 7.90
N SER A 395 -18.56 -26.50 7.37
CA SER A 395 -17.53 -27.45 7.79
C SER A 395 -16.22 -27.24 7.00
N ALA A 396 -15.08 -27.71 7.54
CA ALA A 396 -13.81 -27.61 6.83
C ALA A 396 -13.81 -28.47 5.56
N GLU A 397 -14.51 -29.61 5.60
CA GLU A 397 -14.72 -30.52 4.47
C GLU A 397 -15.59 -29.87 3.37
N GLU A 398 -16.62 -29.10 3.76
CA GLU A 398 -17.46 -28.36 2.82
C GLU A 398 -16.71 -27.17 2.20
N GLU A 399 -15.95 -26.39 2.98
CA GLU A 399 -15.08 -25.35 2.42
C GLU A 399 -14.06 -25.97 1.46
N GLU A 400 -13.39 -27.08 1.83
CA GLU A 400 -12.39 -27.71 0.97
C GLU A 400 -13.00 -28.24 -0.35
N ALA A 401 -14.28 -28.63 -0.33
CA ALA A 401 -15.01 -29.01 -1.54
C ALA A 401 -15.32 -27.83 -2.48
N ILE A 402 -15.27 -26.57 -2.03
CA ILE A 402 -15.42 -25.38 -2.88
C ILE A 402 -14.14 -25.21 -3.70
N PRO A 403 -14.17 -25.33 -5.05
CA PRO A 403 -12.95 -25.26 -5.84
C PRO A 403 -12.47 -23.81 -5.99
N GLU A 404 -11.16 -23.58 -5.81
CA GLU A 404 -10.55 -22.25 -6.03
C GLU A 404 -10.34 -22.00 -7.53
N SER A 405 -10.56 -20.75 -7.94
CA SER A 405 -10.38 -20.32 -9.33
C SER A 405 -8.98 -19.77 -9.56
N TYR A 406 -8.29 -20.29 -10.57
CA TYR A 406 -6.91 -19.93 -10.89
C TYR A 406 -6.75 -19.55 -12.36
N HIS A 407 -5.90 -18.58 -12.65
CA HIS A 407 -5.43 -18.27 -14.01
C HIS A 407 -3.96 -18.67 -14.16
N PHE A 408 -3.63 -19.28 -15.29
CA PHE A 408 -2.26 -19.67 -15.64
C PHE A 408 -1.77 -18.86 -16.85
N SER A 409 -0.63 -18.20 -16.68
CA SER A 409 0.09 -17.48 -17.74
C SER A 409 1.49 -18.09 -17.93
N SER A 410 2.00 -18.08 -19.16
CA SER A 410 3.34 -18.54 -19.48
C SER A 410 4.18 -17.43 -20.13
N TYR A 411 5.48 -17.42 -19.83
CA TYR A 411 6.46 -16.55 -20.48
C TYR A 411 7.82 -17.25 -20.48
N GLY A 412 8.42 -17.47 -21.66
CA GLY A 412 9.72 -18.14 -21.78
C GLY A 412 9.72 -19.52 -21.08
N ASN A 413 10.51 -19.65 -20.01
CA ASN A 413 10.61 -20.83 -19.15
C ASN A 413 9.75 -20.78 -17.86
N PHE A 414 8.92 -19.75 -17.67
CA PHE A 414 7.99 -19.60 -16.55
C PHE A 414 6.58 -20.11 -16.86
N ILE A 415 5.96 -20.75 -15.86
CA ILE A 415 4.51 -20.75 -15.62
C ILE A 415 4.22 -19.87 -14.40
N MET A 416 3.19 -19.04 -14.47
CA MET A 416 2.77 -18.13 -13.42
C MET A 416 1.30 -18.39 -13.09
N ARG A 417 0.99 -18.57 -11.80
CA ARG A 417 -0.37 -18.75 -11.27
C ARG A 417 -0.87 -17.45 -10.63
N SER A 418 -2.09 -17.03 -10.95
CA SER A 418 -2.84 -16.10 -10.11
C SER A 418 -4.11 -16.76 -9.60
N GLN A 419 -4.49 -16.49 -8.35
CA GLN A 419 -5.87 -16.70 -7.91
C GLN A 419 -6.76 -15.65 -8.58
N LEU A 420 -8.04 -15.98 -8.78
CA LEU A 420 -9.06 -15.10 -9.37
C LEU A 420 -10.14 -14.81 -8.33
N ASP A 421 -10.16 -13.58 -7.82
CA ASP A 421 -11.01 -13.21 -6.70
C ASP A 421 -12.44 -12.85 -7.14
N ALA A 422 -12.62 -12.17 -8.29
CA ALA A 422 -13.93 -11.76 -8.78
C ALA A 422 -13.99 -11.56 -10.32
N TYR A 423 -15.21 -11.62 -10.86
CA TYR A 423 -15.50 -11.49 -12.30
C TYR A 423 -16.71 -10.59 -12.59
N ASP A 424 -16.60 -9.73 -13.61
CA ASP A 424 -17.76 -9.18 -14.32
C ASP A 424 -17.50 -9.00 -15.82
N HIS A 425 -18.30 -9.70 -16.63
CA HIS A 425 -18.33 -9.61 -18.10
C HIS A 425 -18.48 -8.21 -18.72
N ARG A 426 -18.89 -7.19 -17.96
CA ARG A 426 -19.01 -5.79 -18.42
C ARG A 426 -17.68 -5.03 -18.37
N LEU A 427 -16.70 -5.54 -17.63
CA LEU A 427 -15.36 -4.96 -17.58
C LEU A 427 -14.55 -5.35 -18.84
N PRO A 428 -13.55 -4.54 -19.23
CA PRO A 428 -12.67 -4.87 -20.36
C PRO A 428 -11.89 -6.18 -20.20
N GLY A 429 -11.28 -6.61 -21.32
CA GLY A 429 -10.35 -7.74 -21.34
C GLY A 429 -11.01 -9.07 -20.99
N THR A 430 -10.59 -9.68 -19.89
CA THR A 430 -11.12 -10.96 -19.38
C THR A 430 -12.35 -10.78 -18.50
N GLY A 431 -12.69 -9.54 -18.10
CA GLY A 431 -13.67 -9.26 -17.06
C GLY A 431 -13.24 -9.64 -15.63
N MET A 432 -12.03 -10.20 -15.45
CA MET A 432 -11.51 -10.59 -14.14
C MET A 432 -10.94 -9.38 -13.40
N PHE A 433 -11.15 -9.32 -12.09
CA PHE A 433 -10.52 -8.33 -11.22
C PHE A 433 -10.22 -8.92 -9.84
N ASP A 434 -9.31 -8.26 -9.15
CA ASP A 434 -8.73 -8.72 -7.89
C ASP A 434 -9.32 -7.91 -6.71
N LEU A 435 -9.62 -8.58 -5.60
CA LEU A 435 -10.28 -7.99 -4.43
C LEU A 435 -9.24 -7.65 -3.37
N LYS A 436 -9.20 -6.38 -2.98
CA LYS A 436 -8.29 -5.89 -1.95
C LYS A 436 -9.02 -5.07 -0.91
N THR A 437 -8.43 -5.05 0.27
CA THR A 437 -8.92 -4.27 1.40
C THR A 437 -7.84 -3.33 1.89
N ARG A 438 -8.28 -2.16 2.35
CA ARG A 438 -7.42 -1.07 2.76
C ARG A 438 -7.76 -0.65 4.18
N ALA A 439 -6.99 -1.17 5.11
CA ALA A 439 -6.99 -0.68 6.48
C ALA A 439 -6.53 0.78 6.50
N VAL A 440 -7.21 1.63 7.26
CA VAL A 440 -6.83 3.04 7.45
C VAL A 440 -5.45 3.19 8.07
N VAL A 441 -4.84 4.35 7.86
CA VAL A 441 -3.48 4.68 8.30
C VAL A 441 -3.24 4.48 9.81
N SER A 442 -4.25 4.66 10.67
CA SER A 442 -4.12 4.38 12.11
C SER A 442 -3.82 2.91 12.42
N ILE A 443 -4.43 1.99 11.69
CA ILE A 443 -4.22 0.55 11.82
C ILE A 443 -2.90 0.14 11.15
N ARG A 444 -2.58 0.70 9.97
CA ARG A 444 -1.37 0.34 9.21
C ARG A 444 -0.07 0.77 9.89
N GLN A 445 -0.09 1.81 10.72
CA GLN A 445 1.10 2.34 11.39
C GLN A 445 1.37 1.70 12.76
N ASP A 446 0.43 0.91 13.29
CA ASP A 446 0.53 0.22 14.58
C ASP A 446 -0.35 -1.03 14.54
N ALA A 447 -0.05 -1.95 13.61
CA ALA A 447 -0.87 -3.12 13.34
C ALA A 447 -0.83 -4.17 14.47
N LYS A 448 0.15 -4.07 15.38
CA LYS A 448 0.27 -4.91 16.57
C LYS A 448 -0.68 -4.46 17.69
N ASN A 449 -0.85 -3.15 17.89
CA ASN A 449 -1.72 -2.55 18.90
C ASN A 449 -2.88 -1.77 18.24
N PHE A 450 -3.48 -2.40 17.23
CA PHE A 450 -4.49 -1.83 16.33
C PHE A 450 -5.74 -1.31 17.07
N GLU A 451 -5.99 -1.79 18.29
CA GLU A 451 -7.07 -1.37 19.19
C GLU A 451 -7.04 0.16 19.45
N HIS A 452 -5.84 0.74 19.51
CA HIS A 452 -5.65 2.20 19.63
C HIS A 452 -6.04 2.97 18.36
N GLY A 453 -6.05 2.30 17.21
CA GLY A 453 -6.35 2.85 15.90
C GLY A 453 -7.79 2.66 15.42
N LEU A 454 -8.55 1.74 16.03
CA LEU A 454 -9.93 1.36 15.64
C LEU A 454 -10.85 2.56 15.39
N GLY A 455 -10.87 3.52 16.31
CA GLY A 455 -11.79 4.66 16.22
C GLY A 455 -11.52 5.66 15.11
N TYR A 456 -10.56 5.42 14.21
CA TYR A 456 -10.29 6.29 13.07
C TYR A 456 -11.35 6.06 11.98
N GLU A 457 -12.07 7.12 11.62
CA GLU A 457 -13.14 7.10 10.62
C GLU A 457 -12.66 7.78 9.32
N ILE A 458 -13.18 7.35 8.16
CA ILE A 458 -13.06 8.13 6.93
C ILE A 458 -14.34 8.96 6.75
N LYS A 459 -14.21 10.28 6.89
CA LYS A 459 -15.31 11.26 6.87
C LYS A 459 -15.41 12.01 5.53
N ASP A 460 -14.26 12.26 4.90
CA ASP A 460 -14.14 13.17 3.75
C ASP A 460 -13.52 12.50 2.52
N ARG A 461 -13.80 13.04 1.33
CA ARG A 461 -13.11 12.61 0.10
C ARG A 461 -11.65 13.08 0.05
N TYR A 462 -11.40 14.29 0.54
CA TYR A 462 -10.12 14.99 0.44
C TYR A 462 -9.61 15.38 1.83
N GLY A 463 -8.29 15.49 2.00
CA GLY A 463 -7.66 15.88 3.26
C GLY A 463 -6.47 15.01 3.64
N ALA A 464 -5.71 15.44 4.64
CA ALA A 464 -4.47 14.76 5.07
C ALA A 464 -4.69 13.59 6.05
N PHE A 465 -5.89 13.49 6.63
CA PHE A 465 -6.35 12.48 7.58
C PHE A 465 -7.87 12.34 7.43
N GLU A 466 -8.43 11.23 7.93
CA GLU A 466 -9.87 10.92 7.91
C GLU A 466 -10.47 11.00 6.48
N SER A 467 -9.66 10.71 5.47
CA SER A 467 -9.98 10.91 4.06
C SER A 467 -9.59 9.74 3.17
N TYR A 468 -10.36 9.53 2.10
CA TYR A 468 -10.00 8.57 1.05
C TYR A 468 -8.74 8.99 0.29
N GLU A 469 -8.53 10.29 0.08
CA GLU A 469 -7.32 10.85 -0.56
C GLU A 469 -6.03 10.46 0.16
N ARG A 470 -6.00 10.46 1.51
CA ARG A 470 -4.86 9.96 2.29
C ARG A 470 -4.61 8.48 1.99
N GLU A 471 -5.66 7.66 2.02
CA GLU A 471 -5.52 6.23 1.78
C GLU A 471 -5.05 5.92 0.36
N PHE A 472 -5.58 6.63 -0.64
CA PHE A 472 -5.18 6.54 -2.04
C PHE A 472 -3.72 6.98 -2.26
N PHE A 473 -3.30 8.11 -1.71
CA PHE A 473 -1.90 8.56 -1.75
C PHE A 473 -0.94 7.51 -1.16
N ASP A 474 -1.27 6.97 0.00
CA ASP A 474 -0.48 5.93 0.63
C ASP A 474 -0.52 4.61 -0.19
N MET A 475 -1.58 4.33 -0.96
CA MET A 475 -1.65 3.15 -1.85
C MET A 475 -0.73 3.31 -3.07
N ILE A 476 -0.69 4.48 -3.71
CA ILE A 476 0.25 4.79 -4.80
C ILE A 476 1.68 4.40 -4.40
N ARG A 477 2.08 4.80 -3.18
CA ARG A 477 3.46 4.64 -2.69
C ARG A 477 3.78 3.28 -2.09
N ALA A 478 2.79 2.49 -1.69
CA ALA A 478 2.98 1.28 -0.87
C ALA A 478 2.33 0.00 -1.42
N ALA A 479 1.43 0.11 -2.41
CA ALA A 479 0.58 -1.00 -2.83
C ALA A 479 0.47 -1.15 -4.36
N PHE A 480 0.27 -0.04 -5.09
CA PHE A 480 -0.04 -0.07 -6.52
C PHE A 480 0.99 -0.84 -7.37
N LEU A 481 2.29 -0.75 -7.08
CA LEU A 481 3.30 -1.51 -7.82
C LEU A 481 3.09 -3.03 -7.70
N LYS A 482 2.72 -3.52 -6.51
CA LYS A 482 2.40 -4.95 -6.33
C LYS A 482 1.08 -5.31 -7.01
N TYR A 483 0.07 -4.46 -6.89
CA TYR A 483 -1.24 -4.71 -7.47
C TYR A 483 -1.20 -4.71 -9.01
N SER A 484 -0.50 -3.77 -9.65
CA SER A 484 -0.35 -3.74 -11.11
C SER A 484 0.40 -4.97 -11.65
N LEU A 485 1.38 -5.48 -10.89
CA LEU A 485 2.06 -6.74 -11.20
C LEU A 485 1.16 -7.97 -11.00
N GLN A 486 0.31 -7.99 -9.96
CA GLN A 486 -0.68 -9.07 -9.75
C GLN A 486 -1.70 -9.10 -10.89
N VAL A 487 -2.29 -7.94 -11.21
CA VAL A 487 -3.26 -7.75 -12.30
C VAL A 487 -2.67 -8.19 -13.65
N ARG A 488 -1.40 -7.89 -13.93
CA ARG A 488 -0.69 -8.36 -15.14
C ARG A 488 -0.46 -9.87 -15.18
N ILE A 489 -0.08 -10.48 -14.06
CA ILE A 489 0.12 -11.94 -13.97
C ILE A 489 -1.22 -12.68 -14.15
N GLY A 490 -2.28 -12.18 -13.51
CA GLY A 490 -3.65 -12.72 -13.56
C GLY A 490 -4.47 -12.34 -14.79
N ARG A 491 -3.95 -11.45 -15.66
CA ARG A 491 -4.66 -10.89 -16.84
C ARG A 491 -6.02 -10.28 -16.47
N MET A 492 -6.04 -9.54 -15.36
CA MET A 492 -7.19 -8.83 -14.83
C MET A 492 -7.28 -7.41 -15.41
N ASP A 493 -8.43 -6.76 -15.28
CA ASP A 493 -8.64 -5.36 -15.68
C ASP A 493 -8.19 -4.35 -14.61
N GLY A 494 -8.29 -4.71 -13.33
CA GLY A 494 -8.01 -3.83 -12.21
C GLY A 494 -8.22 -4.47 -10.85
N ILE A 495 -8.35 -3.62 -9.83
CA ILE A 495 -8.60 -4.02 -8.44
C ILE A 495 -9.85 -3.32 -7.88
N PHE A 496 -10.61 -4.03 -7.05
CA PHE A 496 -11.64 -3.45 -6.21
C PHE A 496 -11.08 -3.27 -4.79
N VAL A 497 -11.21 -2.08 -4.21
CA VAL A 497 -10.68 -1.74 -2.88
C VAL A 497 -11.82 -1.41 -1.92
N ALA A 498 -11.94 -2.15 -0.82
CA ALA A 498 -12.78 -1.81 0.34
C ALA A 498 -11.97 -1.12 1.44
N PHE A 499 -12.35 0.09 1.85
CA PHE A 499 -11.66 0.87 2.90
C PHE A 499 -12.28 0.60 4.27
N HIS A 500 -11.46 0.29 5.29
CA HIS A 500 -11.95 -0.12 6.61
C HIS A 500 -11.04 0.27 7.78
N ASN A 501 -11.57 0.24 9.00
CA ASN A 501 -10.81 0.35 10.26
C ASN A 501 -10.72 -0.97 11.04
N VAL A 502 -11.00 -2.09 10.37
CA VAL A 502 -11.17 -3.47 10.90
C VAL A 502 -12.45 -3.74 11.71
N GLU A 503 -13.21 -2.72 12.08
CA GLU A 503 -14.53 -2.83 12.71
C GLU A 503 -15.68 -2.55 11.71
N ARG A 504 -15.44 -1.62 10.79
CA ARG A 504 -16.42 -1.06 9.85
C ARG A 504 -15.79 -0.86 8.46
N ILE A 505 -16.60 -0.98 7.42
CA ILE A 505 -16.26 -0.54 6.06
C ILE A 505 -16.80 0.87 5.85
N PHE A 506 -15.98 1.76 5.30
CA PHE A 506 -16.35 3.15 5.01
C PHE A 506 -16.89 3.33 3.59
N GLY A 507 -16.36 2.56 2.64
CA GLY A 507 -16.69 2.67 1.23
C GLY A 507 -15.73 1.90 0.34
N PHE A 508 -15.91 2.06 -0.97
CA PHE A 508 -15.30 1.25 -2.02
C PHE A 508 -14.76 2.11 -3.15
N GLN A 509 -13.75 1.62 -3.87
CA GLN A 509 -13.24 2.21 -5.10
C GLN A 509 -12.76 1.11 -6.03
N TYR A 510 -13.13 1.17 -7.31
CA TYR A 510 -12.48 0.39 -8.36
C TYR A 510 -11.32 1.19 -8.95
N ILE A 511 -10.18 0.53 -9.18
CA ILE A 511 -8.95 1.13 -9.69
C ILE A 511 -8.45 0.26 -10.84
N GLY A 512 -8.64 0.73 -12.07
CA GLY A 512 -8.22 0.02 -13.28
C GLY A 512 -6.69 0.01 -13.46
N LEU A 513 -6.18 -0.94 -14.23
CA LEU A 513 -4.76 -0.99 -14.60
C LEU A 513 -4.24 0.33 -15.22
N PRO A 514 -4.99 1.04 -16.10
CA PRO A 514 -4.61 2.37 -16.58
C PRO A 514 -4.41 3.42 -15.47
N GLU A 515 -5.20 3.39 -14.40
CA GLU A 515 -5.09 4.35 -13.28
C GLU A 515 -3.86 4.03 -12.41
N MET A 516 -3.56 2.75 -12.20
CA MET A 516 -2.32 2.33 -11.55
C MET A 516 -1.09 2.70 -12.38
N ASP A 517 -1.10 2.51 -13.69
CA ASP A 517 -0.01 2.89 -14.59
C ASP A 517 0.15 4.41 -14.70
N GLN A 518 -0.93 5.19 -14.60
CA GLN A 518 -0.82 6.64 -14.49
C GLN A 518 -0.02 7.04 -13.24
N ALA A 519 -0.26 6.37 -12.11
CA ALA A 519 0.43 6.62 -10.84
C ALA A 519 1.86 6.04 -10.78
N LEU A 520 2.15 4.95 -11.49
CA LEU A 520 3.44 4.25 -11.45
C LEU A 520 4.39 4.64 -12.60
N HIS A 521 3.85 4.80 -13.81
CA HIS A 521 4.59 5.04 -15.04
C HIS A 521 4.39 6.46 -15.58
N GLY A 522 3.36 7.17 -15.13
CA GLY A 522 3.07 8.56 -15.50
C GLY A 522 2.15 8.72 -16.73
N GLN A 523 1.56 7.63 -17.22
CA GLN A 523 0.68 7.57 -18.38
C GLN A 523 -0.43 6.52 -18.19
N ASN A 524 -1.64 6.76 -18.72
CA ASN A 524 -2.75 5.79 -18.69
C ASN A 524 -2.58 4.64 -19.71
N ASP A 525 -1.76 4.79 -20.75
CA ASP A 525 -1.52 3.72 -21.74
C ASP A 525 -0.64 2.64 -21.11
N THR A 526 -1.19 1.42 -20.98
CA THR A 526 -0.56 0.31 -20.25
C THR A 526 0.64 -0.28 -20.97
N ALA A 527 0.84 0.03 -22.27
CA ALA A 527 1.93 -0.51 -23.08
C ALA A 527 3.32 -0.37 -22.43
N LEU A 528 3.54 0.71 -21.67
CA LEU A 528 4.80 0.92 -20.92
C LEU A 528 4.95 -0.09 -19.76
N GLY A 529 3.94 -0.23 -18.91
CA GLY A 529 3.98 -1.17 -17.79
C GLY A 529 3.97 -2.62 -18.25
N ASP A 530 3.29 -2.93 -19.36
CA ASP A 530 3.23 -4.26 -19.95
C ASP A 530 4.58 -4.66 -20.55
N ALA A 531 5.24 -3.76 -21.28
CA ALA A 531 6.60 -3.97 -21.78
C ALA A 531 7.63 -4.07 -20.65
N GLU A 532 7.52 -3.24 -19.61
CA GLU A 532 8.43 -3.28 -18.46
C GLU A 532 8.30 -4.59 -17.66
N PHE A 533 7.07 -5.05 -17.44
CA PHE A 533 6.78 -6.35 -16.80
C PHE A 533 7.39 -7.51 -17.61
N GLN A 534 7.22 -7.49 -18.93
CA GLN A 534 7.79 -8.50 -19.80
C GLN A 534 9.33 -8.52 -19.79
N LEU A 535 9.97 -7.35 -19.89
CA LEU A 535 11.43 -7.24 -19.84
C LEU A 535 11.98 -7.65 -18.47
N SER A 536 11.23 -7.38 -17.39
CA SER A 536 11.52 -7.87 -16.04
C SER A 536 11.55 -9.40 -15.96
N LEU A 537 10.52 -10.07 -16.48
CA LEU A 537 10.49 -11.54 -16.57
C LEU A 537 11.65 -12.09 -17.41
N GLY A 538 11.96 -11.45 -18.55
CA GLY A 538 13.07 -11.84 -19.43
C GLY A 538 14.42 -11.82 -18.72
N MET A 539 14.76 -10.71 -18.05
CA MET A 539 16.02 -10.59 -17.32
C MET A 539 16.08 -11.54 -16.13
N TRP A 540 14.96 -11.70 -15.42
CA TRP A 540 14.87 -12.62 -14.30
C TRP A 540 15.09 -14.07 -14.75
N GLN A 541 14.53 -14.48 -15.89
CA GLN A 541 14.80 -15.81 -16.45
C GLN A 541 16.30 -16.04 -16.66
N LYS A 542 17.02 -15.07 -17.26
CA LYS A 542 18.48 -15.18 -17.49
C LYS A 542 19.27 -15.34 -16.19
N ILE A 543 18.83 -14.72 -15.11
CA ILE A 543 19.41 -14.85 -13.78
C ILE A 543 19.16 -16.25 -13.20
N LEU A 544 17.94 -16.75 -13.31
CA LEU A 544 17.60 -18.11 -12.84
C LEU A 544 18.31 -19.18 -13.67
N ASP A 545 18.41 -18.99 -14.99
CA ASP A 545 19.14 -19.88 -15.90
C ASP A 545 20.62 -19.97 -15.46
N LYS A 546 21.36 -18.85 -15.31
CA LYS A 546 22.77 -18.86 -14.85
C LYS A 546 22.93 -19.41 -13.43
N ALA A 547 21.99 -19.14 -12.51
CA ALA A 547 22.05 -19.65 -11.15
C ALA A 547 21.84 -21.17 -11.06
N THR A 548 20.88 -21.71 -11.80
CA THR A 548 20.59 -23.15 -11.86
C THR A 548 21.56 -23.93 -12.75
N GLU A 549 22.29 -23.26 -13.65
CA GLU A 549 23.46 -23.84 -14.34
C GLU A 549 24.66 -23.99 -13.38
N LYS A 550 24.93 -22.98 -12.54
CA LYS A 550 25.99 -23.03 -11.52
C LYS A 550 25.65 -24.01 -10.38
N PHE A 551 24.38 -24.12 -10.02
CA PHE A 551 23.87 -24.98 -8.95
C PHE A 551 22.73 -25.88 -9.45
N PRO A 552 23.04 -26.90 -10.28
CA PRO A 552 22.04 -27.79 -10.84
C PRO A 552 21.38 -28.64 -9.74
N GLU A 553 20.08 -28.91 -9.93
CA GLU A 553 19.26 -29.81 -9.09
C GLU A 553 19.26 -29.51 -7.58
N LYS A 554 19.53 -28.25 -7.21
CA LYS A 554 19.54 -27.76 -5.83
C LYS A 554 18.51 -26.66 -5.62
N SER A 555 17.85 -26.69 -4.47
CA SER A 555 17.07 -25.53 -4.00
C SER A 555 18.01 -24.37 -3.68
N LEU A 556 17.63 -23.15 -4.05
CA LEU A 556 18.46 -21.94 -3.89
C LEU A 556 17.72 -20.88 -3.06
N ARG A 557 18.46 -20.13 -2.25
CA ARG A 557 17.97 -18.91 -1.61
C ARG A 557 18.52 -17.71 -2.36
N PHE A 558 17.65 -16.81 -2.80
CA PHE A 558 18.01 -15.60 -3.53
C PHE A 558 17.77 -14.34 -2.70
N HIS A 559 18.61 -13.32 -2.93
CA HIS A 559 18.37 -11.95 -2.52
C HIS A 559 18.58 -10.99 -3.69
N PHE A 560 17.66 -10.03 -3.86
CA PHE A 560 17.68 -9.01 -4.91
C PHE A 560 17.66 -7.62 -4.27
N GLU A 561 18.57 -6.74 -4.70
CA GLU A 561 18.61 -5.37 -4.22
C GLU A 561 19.00 -4.38 -5.33
N THR A 562 18.01 -3.69 -5.89
CA THR A 562 18.26 -2.50 -6.71
C THR A 562 18.80 -1.37 -5.85
N ARG A 563 19.88 -0.74 -6.29
CA ARG A 563 20.51 0.39 -5.62
C ARG A 563 20.15 1.70 -6.31
N ASP A 564 19.80 2.69 -5.51
CA ASP A 564 19.53 4.05 -5.95
C ASP A 564 20.87 4.80 -6.05
N ALA A 565 21.31 5.00 -7.29
CA ALA A 565 22.62 5.53 -7.64
C ALA A 565 22.54 6.26 -9.00
N VAL A 566 23.53 7.11 -9.31
CA VAL A 566 23.60 7.91 -10.56
C VAL A 566 23.48 7.07 -11.84
N THR A 567 23.80 5.78 -11.75
CA THR A 567 23.39 4.77 -12.72
C THR A 567 22.85 3.60 -11.90
N PRO A 568 21.52 3.36 -11.91
CA PRO A 568 20.92 2.27 -11.15
C PRO A 568 21.49 0.91 -11.56
N PHE A 569 21.65 0.04 -10.57
CA PHE A 569 22.14 -1.30 -10.73
C PHE A 569 21.50 -2.20 -9.67
N MET A 570 21.49 -3.52 -9.88
CA MET A 570 20.93 -4.48 -8.95
C MET A 570 22.00 -5.45 -8.47
N TYR A 571 22.13 -5.62 -7.16
CA TYR A 571 22.84 -6.77 -6.60
C TYR A 571 21.91 -7.98 -6.56
N ILE A 572 22.42 -9.12 -6.98
CA ILE A 572 21.73 -10.41 -6.94
C ILE A 572 22.67 -11.41 -6.26
N PHE A 573 22.16 -12.11 -5.25
CA PHE A 573 22.87 -13.16 -4.55
C PHE A 573 22.07 -14.45 -4.64
N ALA A 574 22.73 -15.58 -4.87
CA ALA A 574 22.12 -16.90 -4.82
C ALA A 574 23.08 -17.92 -4.18
N GLU A 575 22.58 -18.66 -3.20
CA GLU A 575 23.30 -19.75 -2.52
C GLU A 575 22.44 -21.01 -2.47
N PRO A 576 23.04 -22.21 -2.55
CA PRO A 576 22.31 -23.46 -2.38
C PRO A 576 21.87 -23.64 -0.92
N VAL A 577 20.66 -24.15 -0.72
CA VAL A 577 20.07 -24.41 0.60
C VAL A 577 19.36 -25.78 0.62
N THR A 578 19.42 -26.45 1.76
CA THR A 578 18.73 -27.71 2.02
C THR A 578 17.26 -27.48 2.43
N GLN A 579 16.41 -28.49 2.25
CA GLN A 579 14.99 -28.38 2.63
C GLN A 579 14.80 -28.11 4.14
N ASP A 580 15.69 -28.63 4.99
CA ASP A 580 15.67 -28.37 6.44
C ASP A 580 16.06 -26.93 6.78
N GLU A 581 17.04 -26.34 6.10
CA GLU A 581 17.39 -24.91 6.25
C GLU A 581 16.24 -24.01 5.80
N ILE A 582 15.60 -24.32 4.66
CA ILE A 582 14.42 -23.55 4.21
C ILE A 582 13.29 -23.66 5.24
N LYS A 583 13.01 -24.87 5.75
CA LYS A 583 12.00 -25.09 6.79
C LYS A 583 12.32 -24.31 8.06
N ALA A 584 13.57 -24.31 8.52
CA ALA A 584 14.00 -23.55 9.70
C ALA A 584 13.79 -22.04 9.52
N ILE A 585 14.19 -21.48 8.37
CA ILE A 585 14.02 -20.04 8.06
C ILE A 585 12.53 -19.68 7.97
N GLN A 586 11.72 -20.48 7.27
CA GLN A 586 10.28 -20.26 7.09
C GLN A 586 9.46 -20.46 8.37
N SER A 587 9.93 -21.28 9.33
CA SER A 587 9.24 -21.51 10.60
C SER A 587 9.70 -20.60 11.75
N LYS A 588 10.77 -19.81 11.57
CA LYS A 588 11.41 -18.96 12.59
C LYS A 588 10.42 -18.16 13.44
N ASN A 589 9.49 -17.43 12.79
CA ASN A 589 8.51 -16.60 13.49
C ASN A 589 7.15 -17.30 13.69
N LYS A 590 7.00 -18.56 13.24
CA LYS A 590 5.69 -19.23 13.19
C LYS A 590 5.06 -19.34 14.58
N ALA A 591 5.80 -19.77 15.59
CA ALA A 591 5.27 -19.88 16.96
C ALA A 591 4.78 -18.53 17.52
N ALA A 592 5.43 -17.41 17.18
CA ALA A 592 4.99 -16.07 17.57
C ALA A 592 3.74 -15.61 16.79
N ILE A 593 3.62 -16.01 15.51
CA ILE A 593 2.43 -15.77 14.69
C ILE A 593 1.23 -16.56 15.24
N ASP A 594 1.42 -17.87 15.47
CA ASP A 594 0.39 -18.77 16.01
C ASP A 594 -0.08 -18.28 17.40
N ALA A 595 0.84 -17.86 18.28
CA ALA A 595 0.51 -17.31 19.60
C ALA A 595 -0.24 -15.96 19.53
N TYR A 596 0.13 -15.06 18.61
CA TYR A 596 -0.59 -13.81 18.40
C TYR A 596 -2.00 -14.07 17.83
N GLN A 597 -2.15 -15.01 16.90
CA GLN A 597 -3.45 -15.44 16.40
C GLN A 597 -4.32 -16.02 17.53
N GLN A 598 -3.78 -16.91 18.37
CA GLN A 598 -4.50 -17.43 19.54
C GLN A 598 -4.93 -16.30 20.50
N ARG A 599 -4.07 -15.29 20.74
CA ARG A 599 -4.43 -14.11 21.52
C ARG A 599 -5.62 -13.37 20.90
N LEU A 600 -5.60 -13.10 19.58
CA LEU A 600 -6.70 -12.44 18.89
C LEU A 600 -8.02 -13.22 18.96
N LEU A 601 -7.97 -14.55 18.86
CA LEU A 601 -9.16 -15.41 18.88
C LEU A 601 -9.75 -15.59 20.29
N ASN A 602 -8.94 -15.51 21.34
CA ASN A 602 -9.34 -15.77 22.73
C ASN A 602 -9.73 -14.51 23.53
N LEU A 603 -9.79 -13.34 22.90
CA LEU A 603 -10.28 -12.11 23.54
C LEU A 603 -11.79 -12.19 23.74
N GLN A 604 -12.26 -12.27 24.99
CA GLN A 604 -13.64 -11.91 25.31
C GLN A 604 -13.80 -10.39 25.21
N PRO A 605 -14.94 -9.87 24.71
CA PRO A 605 -15.19 -8.43 24.73
C PRO A 605 -15.34 -7.94 26.17
N SER A 606 -14.38 -7.16 26.66
CA SER A 606 -14.48 -6.45 27.94
C SER A 606 -15.17 -5.10 27.74
N GLU A 607 -16.29 -4.87 28.42
CA GLU A 607 -17.10 -3.64 28.26
C GLU A 607 -16.48 -2.38 28.92
N ASP A 608 -15.38 -2.51 29.67
CA ASP A 608 -14.71 -1.41 30.38
C ASP A 608 -13.42 -0.92 29.67
N ASP A 609 -13.52 0.15 28.86
CA ASP A 609 -12.40 0.84 28.18
C ASP A 609 -11.54 1.71 29.14
N SER A 610 -11.36 1.25 30.40
CA SER A 610 -10.70 2.01 31.48
C SER A 610 -9.35 1.46 31.97
N ASP A 611 -9.01 0.19 31.71
CA ASP A 611 -7.73 -0.41 32.11
C ASP A 611 -6.88 -0.85 30.89
N LEU A 612 -6.54 0.12 30.02
CA LEU A 612 -5.57 -0.04 28.93
C LEU A 612 -4.11 -0.03 29.42
N ASP A 613 -3.81 -0.85 30.43
CA ASP A 613 -2.46 -1.13 30.92
C ASP A 613 -2.17 -2.65 30.83
N ALA A 614 -2.55 -3.22 29.68
CA ALA A 614 -2.13 -4.58 29.33
C ALA A 614 -0.59 -4.61 29.22
N PRO A 615 0.11 -5.54 29.91
CA PRO A 615 1.56 -5.62 29.79
C PRO A 615 1.93 -5.90 28.33
N PRO A 616 3.06 -5.35 27.85
CA PRO A 616 3.52 -5.60 26.48
C PRO A 616 3.60 -7.10 26.25
N ALA A 617 3.18 -7.54 25.05
CA ALA A 617 3.43 -8.91 24.63
C ALA A 617 4.94 -9.17 24.78
N PRO A 618 5.35 -10.35 25.29
CA PRO A 618 6.77 -10.65 25.44
C PRO A 618 7.45 -10.44 24.09
N GLU A 619 8.42 -9.52 24.05
CA GLU A 619 9.22 -9.35 22.85
C GLU A 619 9.87 -10.69 22.51
N PRO A 620 9.88 -11.10 21.23
CA PRO A 620 10.59 -12.31 20.85
C PRO A 620 12.03 -12.13 21.28
N VAL A 621 12.48 -12.99 22.19
CA VAL A 621 13.85 -12.96 22.71
C VAL A 621 14.77 -13.01 21.50
N GLU A 622 15.67 -12.01 21.37
CA GLU A 622 16.77 -12.09 20.42
C GLU A 622 17.72 -13.19 20.89
N GLU A 623 17.35 -14.45 20.62
CA GLU A 623 18.33 -15.50 20.39
C GLU A 623 19.11 -15.08 19.14
N VAL A 624 20.18 -14.31 19.40
CA VAL A 624 21.30 -14.15 18.48
C VAL A 624 21.65 -15.56 18.02
N PRO A 625 21.45 -15.92 16.74
CA PRO A 625 21.82 -17.24 16.28
C PRO A 625 23.30 -17.37 16.52
N ALA A 626 23.71 -18.32 17.36
CA ALA A 626 25.12 -18.59 17.58
C ALA A 626 25.74 -18.79 16.20
N GLU A 627 26.71 -17.95 15.85
CA GLU A 627 27.41 -18.03 14.58
C GLU A 627 28.08 -19.39 14.50
N LYS A 628 27.40 -20.36 13.87
CA LYS A 628 28.06 -21.54 13.37
C LYS A 628 29.01 -21.03 12.30
N GLU A 629 30.30 -21.02 12.64
CA GLU A 629 31.37 -20.97 11.67
C GLU A 629 31.17 -22.14 10.69
N GLN A 630 30.45 -21.88 9.60
CA GLN A 630 30.51 -22.70 8.40
C GLN A 630 31.89 -22.45 7.78
N SER A 631 32.87 -23.20 8.27
CA SER A 631 34.07 -23.50 7.50
C SER A 631 33.69 -24.16 6.18
N ASP A 632 34.57 -23.99 5.20
CA ASP A 632 34.63 -24.74 3.95
C ASP A 632 33.53 -24.50 2.90
N GLY A 633 33.74 -23.45 2.11
CA GLY A 633 33.04 -23.27 0.83
C GLY A 633 33.26 -21.92 0.17
N GLU A 634 34.50 -21.54 -0.15
CA GLU A 634 34.80 -20.24 -0.80
C GLU A 634 34.05 -20.01 -2.13
N ASP A 635 33.57 -21.05 -2.82
CA ASP A 635 32.84 -20.94 -4.09
C ASP A 635 31.29 -21.08 -4.04
N ASN A 636 30.68 -21.38 -2.88
CA ASN A 636 29.23 -21.67 -2.78
C ASN A 636 28.27 -20.45 -2.87
N LEU A 637 28.72 -19.30 -3.41
CA LEU A 637 27.89 -18.12 -3.62
C LEU A 637 27.97 -17.65 -5.08
N LEU A 638 26.81 -17.40 -5.69
CA LEU A 638 26.71 -16.57 -6.89
C LEU A 638 26.40 -15.13 -6.46
N ALA A 639 27.26 -14.18 -6.82
CA ALA A 639 27.06 -12.76 -6.57
C ALA A 639 27.20 -12.01 -7.90
N ILE A 640 26.14 -11.33 -8.33
CA ILE A 640 26.07 -10.60 -9.60
C ILE A 640 25.74 -9.13 -9.31
N ALA A 641 26.44 -8.22 -9.99
CA ALA A 641 25.99 -6.85 -10.19
C ALA A 641 25.40 -6.72 -11.61
N LEU A 642 24.10 -6.49 -11.69
CA LEU A 642 23.35 -6.30 -12.94
C LEU A 642 23.22 -4.80 -13.25
N THR A 643 23.49 -4.43 -14.49
CA THR A 643 23.21 -3.10 -15.06
C THR A 643 22.41 -3.24 -16.35
N VAL A 644 21.60 -2.23 -16.66
CA VAL A 644 20.73 -2.21 -17.85
C VAL A 644 20.89 -0.88 -18.60
N ARG A 645 20.80 -0.92 -19.93
CA ARG A 645 20.61 0.25 -20.80
C ARG A 645 19.31 0.07 -21.58
N ASN A 646 18.45 1.09 -21.53
CA ASN A 646 17.20 1.10 -22.28
C ASN A 646 17.42 1.71 -23.66
N LYS A 647 16.92 1.03 -24.70
CA LYS A 647 16.93 1.50 -26.09
C LYS A 647 15.48 1.48 -26.60
N VAL A 648 14.93 2.63 -26.95
CA VAL A 648 13.56 2.78 -27.47
C VAL A 648 13.63 3.31 -28.89
N ASN A 649 13.03 2.61 -29.85
CA ASN A 649 13.11 2.93 -31.29
C ASN A 649 14.56 3.19 -31.75
N ASP A 650 15.46 2.29 -31.36
CA ASP A 650 16.91 2.36 -31.59
C ASP A 650 17.67 3.53 -30.93
N ILE A 651 17.01 4.34 -30.09
CA ILE A 651 17.63 5.45 -29.36
C ILE A 651 17.84 5.07 -27.88
N TYR A 652 19.06 5.25 -27.37
CA TYR A 652 19.35 5.05 -25.95
C TYR A 652 18.68 6.13 -25.07
N VAL A 653 17.89 5.68 -24.10
CA VAL A 653 17.20 6.52 -23.12
C VAL A 653 17.55 6.07 -21.70
N GLU A 654 17.39 6.96 -20.72
CA GLU A 654 17.51 6.58 -19.31
C GLU A 654 16.37 5.64 -18.90
N ARG A 655 15.14 6.01 -19.26
CA ARG A 655 13.88 5.28 -19.05
C ARG A 655 12.92 5.65 -20.20
N PRO A 656 12.03 4.75 -20.66
CA PRO A 656 11.01 5.11 -21.65
C PRO A 656 9.99 6.11 -21.09
N MET A 657 9.49 7.01 -21.94
CA MET A 657 8.50 8.04 -21.60
C MET A 657 7.52 8.19 -22.75
N ASN A 658 6.21 8.30 -22.47
CA ASN A 658 5.15 8.38 -23.48
C ASN A 658 5.20 7.19 -24.47
N PHE A 659 5.41 5.98 -23.93
CA PHE A 659 5.60 4.76 -24.72
C PHE A 659 4.25 4.15 -25.09
N THR A 660 4.09 3.73 -26.33
CA THR A 660 2.86 3.19 -26.92
C THR A 660 3.10 1.78 -27.48
N ALA A 661 2.02 1.06 -27.79
CA ALA A 661 2.11 -0.24 -28.47
C ALA A 661 2.78 -0.21 -29.87
N SER A 662 3.07 0.97 -30.43
CA SER A 662 3.81 1.12 -31.69
C SER A 662 5.33 1.25 -31.51
N ASP A 663 5.79 1.52 -30.29
CA ASP A 663 7.19 1.70 -29.95
C ASP A 663 7.88 0.36 -29.66
N LYS A 664 9.16 0.27 -30.02
CA LYS A 664 10.01 -0.88 -29.72
C LYS A 664 10.93 -0.57 -28.55
N TRP A 665 10.97 -1.44 -27.54
CA TRP A 665 11.92 -1.35 -26.43
C TRP A 665 12.81 -2.58 -26.39
N SER A 666 14.12 -2.37 -26.41
CA SER A 666 15.12 -3.38 -26.04
C SER A 666 15.89 -2.94 -24.79
N ALA A 667 16.08 -3.88 -23.87
CA ALA A 667 16.86 -3.73 -22.66
C ALA A 667 18.17 -4.52 -22.80
N GLU A 668 19.28 -3.80 -22.99
CA GLU A 668 20.60 -4.39 -22.97
C GLU A 668 21.08 -4.56 -21.53
N TYR A 669 21.54 -5.75 -21.17
CA TYR A 669 22.01 -6.06 -19.83
C TYR A 669 23.50 -6.43 -19.78
N GLU A 670 24.16 -6.07 -18.68
CA GLU A 670 25.48 -6.58 -18.31
C GLU A 670 25.40 -7.15 -16.89
N MET A 671 25.65 -8.45 -16.77
CA MET A 671 25.82 -9.18 -15.51
C MET A 671 27.31 -9.29 -15.22
N SER A 672 27.79 -8.60 -14.19
CA SER A 672 29.17 -8.74 -13.70
C SER A 672 29.19 -9.70 -12.50
N GLU A 673 29.81 -10.87 -12.65
CA GLU A 673 29.99 -11.83 -11.55
C GLU A 673 31.15 -11.39 -10.65
N LEU A 674 30.91 -11.32 -9.34
CA LEU A 674 31.82 -10.73 -8.37
C LEU A 674 32.77 -11.76 -7.76
N SER A 675 33.93 -11.33 -7.27
CA SER A 675 34.83 -12.19 -6.52
C SER A 675 34.15 -12.74 -5.26
N PRO A 676 34.39 -14.00 -4.83
CA PRO A 676 33.63 -14.59 -3.74
C PRO A 676 33.76 -13.84 -2.41
N VAL A 677 34.93 -13.27 -2.11
CA VAL A 677 35.19 -12.44 -0.93
C VAL A 677 34.35 -11.15 -0.95
N GLN A 678 34.35 -10.43 -2.07
CA GLN A 678 33.56 -9.20 -2.21
C GLN A 678 32.06 -9.51 -2.27
N GLY A 679 31.69 -10.61 -2.93
CA GLY A 679 30.33 -11.15 -2.99
C GLY A 679 29.77 -11.47 -1.60
N ARG A 680 30.49 -12.23 -0.78
CA ARG A 680 30.12 -12.51 0.62
C ARG A 680 29.93 -11.23 1.43
N THR A 681 30.86 -10.28 1.29
CA THR A 681 30.80 -9.00 2.01
C THR A 681 29.54 -8.21 1.64
N LEU A 682 29.28 -8.04 0.34
CA LEU A 682 28.09 -7.36 -0.15
C LEU A 682 26.79 -8.11 0.19
N TYR A 683 26.82 -9.45 0.23
CA TYR A 683 25.68 -10.27 0.60
C TYR A 683 25.31 -10.09 2.08
N ARG A 684 26.26 -10.19 3.00
CA ARG A 684 26.04 -9.89 4.44
C ARG A 684 25.49 -8.47 4.64
N MET A 685 26.01 -7.49 3.89
CA MET A 685 25.49 -6.12 3.93
C MET A 685 24.04 -6.02 3.37
N CYS A 686 23.66 -6.84 2.39
CA CYS A 686 22.30 -6.94 1.86
C CYS A 686 21.34 -7.56 2.87
N GLN A 687 21.74 -8.67 3.51
CA GLN A 687 20.98 -9.32 4.59
C GLN A 687 20.78 -8.37 5.77
N ALA A 688 21.84 -7.69 6.23
CA ALA A 688 21.75 -6.70 7.31
C ALA A 688 20.85 -5.51 6.96
N ARG A 689 20.80 -5.08 5.69
CA ARG A 689 19.81 -4.09 5.22
C ARG A 689 18.40 -4.67 5.26
N ARG A 690 18.18 -5.87 4.73
CA ARG A 690 16.86 -6.53 4.75
C ARG A 690 16.33 -6.67 6.18
N GLN A 691 17.13 -7.19 7.11
CA GLN A 691 16.80 -7.28 8.52
C GLN A 691 16.47 -5.89 9.09
N LYS A 692 17.36 -4.90 8.95
CA LYS A 692 17.13 -3.54 9.46
C LYS A 692 15.85 -2.88 8.93
N GLU A 693 15.46 -3.15 7.68
CA GLU A 693 14.26 -2.57 7.11
C GLU A 693 12.97 -3.35 7.46
N LEU A 694 13.03 -4.68 7.63
CA LEU A 694 11.85 -5.52 7.89
C LEU A 694 11.62 -5.86 9.37
N ALA A 695 12.68 -6.14 10.13
CA ALA A 695 12.63 -6.62 11.51
C ALA A 695 12.40 -5.50 12.54
N GLY A 696 11.34 -4.71 12.39
CA GLY A 696 10.83 -3.91 13.52
C GLY A 696 11.00 -2.39 13.47
N ARG A 697 11.65 -1.79 12.44
CA ARG A 697 11.60 -0.33 12.21
C ARG A 697 10.24 0.21 11.73
N GLY A 698 9.15 -0.40 12.19
CA GLY A 698 7.85 0.27 12.24
C GLY A 698 7.92 1.52 13.12
N GLU A 699 6.85 2.29 13.11
CA GLU A 699 6.70 3.40 14.05
C GLU A 699 6.57 2.94 15.52
N ASP A 700 6.40 1.63 15.72
CA ASP A 700 6.32 0.86 16.96
C ASP A 700 7.54 0.98 17.89
N GLU A 701 8.78 0.96 17.36
CA GLU A 701 10.01 0.89 18.17
C GLU A 701 10.48 2.25 18.73
N GLN A 702 10.01 3.36 18.16
CA GLN A 702 10.16 4.64 18.84
C GLN A 702 9.10 4.70 19.94
N ASP A 703 9.48 4.24 21.14
CA ASP A 703 8.82 4.46 22.45
C ASP A 703 7.71 5.49 22.28
N THR A 704 6.45 5.03 22.27
CA THR A 704 5.32 5.78 21.67
C THR A 704 5.14 7.20 22.23
N THR A 705 5.75 7.45 23.39
CA THR A 705 6.07 8.72 24.04
C THR A 705 6.92 9.72 23.21
N ASN A 706 7.54 9.31 22.10
CA ASN A 706 8.41 10.13 21.24
C ASN A 706 7.87 10.30 19.81
N ASN A 707 7.19 9.31 19.24
CA ASN A 707 6.58 9.47 17.92
C ASN A 707 5.37 10.44 17.95
N HIS A 708 5.48 11.58 17.27
CA HIS A 708 4.41 12.58 17.19
C HIS A 708 3.28 12.17 16.22
N TYR A 709 3.60 11.47 15.14
CA TYR A 709 2.63 11.07 14.12
C TYR A 709 1.67 10.01 14.66
N LEU A 710 2.20 8.93 15.24
CA LEU A 710 1.38 7.90 15.88
C LEU A 710 0.50 8.45 17.00
N ARG A 711 1.01 9.35 17.86
CA ARG A 711 0.19 10.02 18.88
C ARG A 711 -0.94 10.86 18.30
N ARG A 712 -0.72 11.55 17.17
CA ARG A 712 -1.78 12.25 16.45
C ARG A 712 -2.83 11.28 15.91
N LEU A 713 -2.42 10.14 15.35
CA LEU A 713 -3.36 9.11 14.86
C LEU A 713 -4.22 8.53 16.00
N ARG A 714 -3.63 8.20 17.15
CA ARG A 714 -4.38 7.75 18.34
C ARG A 714 -5.33 8.83 18.89
N GLN A 715 -4.96 10.11 18.84
CA GLN A 715 -5.85 11.22 19.20
C GLN A 715 -7.03 11.36 18.23
N ILE A 716 -6.79 11.22 16.91
CA ILE A 716 -7.84 11.23 15.89
C ILE A 716 -8.79 10.03 16.11
N ALA A 717 -8.26 8.82 16.33
CA ALA A 717 -9.08 7.65 16.61
C ALA A 717 -9.97 7.82 17.86
N LYS A 718 -9.46 8.44 18.93
CA LYS A 718 -10.26 8.77 20.13
C LYS A 718 -11.35 9.81 19.85
N GLN A 719 -11.16 10.70 18.88
CA GLN A 719 -12.19 11.64 18.44
C GLN A 719 -13.23 10.96 17.54
N GLY A 720 -12.81 10.06 16.65
CA GLY A 720 -13.70 9.30 15.78
C GLY A 720 -14.60 8.32 16.54
N ARG A 721 -14.14 7.68 17.65
CA ARG A 721 -15.04 6.91 18.55
C ARG A 721 -16.24 7.75 19.04
N ARG A 722 -15.97 8.95 19.57
CA ARG A 722 -17.01 9.89 20.04
C ARG A 722 -17.94 10.37 18.92
N TYR A 723 -17.40 10.54 17.72
CA TYR A 723 -18.20 10.86 16.53
C TYR A 723 -19.12 9.69 16.16
N ARG A 724 -18.62 8.44 16.17
CA ARG A 724 -19.42 7.25 15.90
C ARG A 724 -20.47 6.98 16.97
N GLU A 725 -20.20 7.27 18.24
CA GLU A 725 -21.19 7.28 19.33
C GLU A 725 -22.35 8.25 19.02
N GLN A 726 -22.05 9.47 18.57
CA GLN A 726 -23.06 10.47 18.19
C GLN A 726 -23.88 10.03 16.99
N GLU A 727 -23.22 9.51 15.94
CA GLU A 727 -23.90 8.93 14.77
C GLU A 727 -24.80 7.75 15.16
N ASN A 728 -24.38 6.88 16.09
CA ASN A 728 -25.19 5.77 16.60
C ASN A 728 -26.45 6.25 17.34
N VAL A 729 -26.40 7.38 18.04
CA VAL A 729 -27.59 8.00 18.66
C VAL A 729 -28.53 8.52 17.58
N LEU A 730 -28.01 9.28 16.62
CA LEU A 730 -28.79 9.80 15.49
C LEU A 730 -29.44 8.67 14.65
N ASP A 731 -28.78 7.52 14.51
CA ASP A 731 -29.29 6.34 13.81
C ASP A 731 -30.45 5.67 14.56
N LYS A 732 -30.45 5.71 15.90
CA LYS A 732 -31.60 5.27 16.72
C LYS A 732 -32.76 6.26 16.69
N GLU A 733 -32.47 7.57 16.63
CA GLU A 733 -33.49 8.63 16.65
C GLU A 733 -34.20 8.80 15.30
N HIS A 734 -33.47 8.68 14.19
CA HIS A 734 -33.98 8.95 12.83
C HIS A 734 -34.19 7.69 11.98
N GLY A 735 -33.75 6.52 12.45
CA GLY A 735 -33.76 5.28 11.68
C GLY A 735 -32.62 5.21 10.64
N ILE A 736 -32.61 4.09 9.91
CA ILE A 736 -31.69 3.81 8.81
C ILE A 736 -32.47 3.91 7.50
N VAL A 737 -31.89 4.57 6.49
CA VAL A 737 -32.48 4.72 5.15
C VAL A 737 -31.45 4.24 4.13
N VAL A 738 -31.89 3.43 3.16
CA VAL A 738 -31.07 2.85 2.09
C VAL A 738 -31.51 3.40 0.74
N LEU A 739 -30.55 3.72 -0.13
CA LEU A 739 -30.80 4.33 -1.43
C LEU A 739 -31.42 3.31 -2.39
N GLY A 740 -32.71 3.49 -2.70
CA GLY A 740 -33.47 2.65 -3.62
C GLY A 740 -34.42 1.66 -2.94
N GLU A 741 -34.49 1.66 -1.60
CA GLU A 741 -35.58 1.06 -0.85
C GLU A 741 -36.60 2.18 -0.52
N GLU A 742 -37.83 2.06 -1.03
CA GLU A 742 -38.96 2.98 -0.75
C GLU A 742 -39.84 2.48 0.42
#